data_AF-A0AAV2Z2R7-F1
#
_entry.id   AF-A0AAV2Z2R7-F1
#
_cell.length_a   1.000
_cell.length_b   1.000
_cell.length_c   1.000
_cell.angle_alpha   90.00
_cell.angle_beta   90.00
_cell.angle_gamma   90.00
#
_symmetry.space_group_name_H-M   'P 1'
#
loop_
_entity.id
_entity.type
_entity.pdbx_description
1 polymer ?
#
loop_
_entity_poly.entity_id
_entity_poly.type
_entity_poly.pdbx_seq_one_letter_code
_entity_poly.pdbx_strand_id
1 'polypeptide(L)'
;MTERSSSITGSASSWLPVTPDWRTSYAFVRWSSFVLSVLWNLSSPLKSWLLSRYGFDSSEVSLSEGLQWITSIDYGIAKQLYADAGVELDLPDGQSTRFLNVYLDFMFFRKSTSWAHLVNHHHDDFYEGRYCRSTLVYRGDRAEAQLAKWRNTGVEFWTWTITDFVRDEEHGCAVHEVAEAVLCLKGINASDFINLDYKTALDPHDPEVHAMLVRYQELVLPDLNSCLARRASLLSAMGDAKLALQRLAAEIAANYTLDLRNRAGEANLFLDHSTEYGFVDINGHLSGQRHFKLAGTAAEVRSPGIEPLAPIREILYICSTILPVNMTLLECIDRWAVVLPGIYMGWAGNDDGSGATNAGWYPISGDAFQFASSEGIIRKYNQLNRGKVAHNASYLPLSAITSDLTQSAYRDEVDRIMFQAIFGDQIEWSKGDELMKERCYVRDACFDACLGENATNGLDFTFAYRDPFSNQCTSKVLSYTMNNRGYVSRECYGIGKGNSSIRFMFNQNKYNQIHVPGLKTYVVNDTADPFEIFACIMGGRIPSGERLPENLPDFVDTRTNMIFLQSFERGSEQIFLNFYELLTLLGCTIFACWVAKVSVSIIRHTSMRADAPNAKQLSAQLRYSLTRTSVAIIVWDRGLLLLRCFGFVSLVTWYLHATGTSCSWSVNGQDIWQLNSTDFLTTDTQEPLYSCQPGALHDFFWPFKAAARLQAASYTLFIMVFNGRLIRGLTRTAYGFSLALVFLGALPLLVTAVIITEINRARLTAGVMESVHNQLFVTLLWAFSLLSLWLLRRHLIDWVSVPFRRLGIRRQLLLPQRGLQRIIGSYYFVHSSEFISHAIGFVPLSVCFESREFEFHYIILGTREYNDFKDRAGRKPSLQKMNTPVTERLLEQQTEYCVVF
;
A
#
# COMPACT_ATOMS: atom_id res chain seq x y z
N MET A 1 -69.48 27.08 -53.94
CA MET A 1 -69.51 28.33 -54.72
C MET A 1 -69.30 29.50 -53.78
N THR A 2 -68.14 30.15 -53.94
CA THR A 2 -67.86 31.60 -53.84
C THR A 2 -68.33 32.44 -52.63
N GLU A 3 -67.33 32.75 -51.79
CA GLU A 3 -66.67 34.07 -51.60
C GLU A 3 -67.37 35.29 -50.94
N ARG A 4 -66.65 35.79 -49.92
CA ARG A 4 -66.27 37.19 -49.53
C ARG A 4 -66.85 37.71 -48.21
N SER A 5 -66.03 37.75 -47.15
CA SER A 5 -64.98 38.73 -46.81
C SER A 5 -65.53 40.03 -46.18
N SER A 6 -65.45 40.13 -44.86
CA SER A 6 -65.42 41.41 -44.15
C SER A 6 -64.32 41.36 -43.10
N SER A 7 -63.32 42.19 -43.35
CA SER A 7 -62.16 42.54 -42.54
C SER A 7 -62.53 42.96 -41.11
N ILE A 8 -61.91 42.33 -40.11
CA ILE A 8 -61.84 42.85 -38.74
C ILE A 8 -60.56 43.68 -38.64
N THR A 9 -60.66 44.96 -39.01
CA THR A 9 -59.74 46.00 -38.54
C THR A 9 -60.18 46.39 -37.13
N GLY A 10 -59.70 45.64 -36.13
CA GLY A 10 -59.82 46.00 -34.72
C GLY A 10 -58.71 46.97 -34.35
N SER A 11 -59.08 48.24 -34.17
CA SER A 11 -58.22 49.33 -33.70
C SER A 11 -57.54 49.00 -32.37
N ALA A 12 -56.23 48.75 -32.40
CA ALA A 12 -55.37 48.80 -31.23
C ALA A 12 -55.12 50.27 -30.85
N SER A 13 -56.09 50.91 -30.21
CA SER A 13 -55.92 52.27 -29.68
C SER A 13 -56.77 52.49 -28.43
N SER A 14 -56.40 51.82 -27.33
CA SER A 14 -56.77 52.24 -25.98
C SER A 14 -55.87 51.56 -24.95
N TRP A 15 -54.64 52.06 -24.78
CA TRP A 15 -53.82 51.75 -23.61
C TRP A 15 -53.29 53.06 -23.03
N LEU A 16 -53.47 53.20 -21.72
CA LEU A 16 -53.32 54.40 -20.88
C LEU A 16 -52.07 55.26 -21.16
N PRO A 17 -52.15 56.59 -21.01
CA PRO A 17 -50.98 57.47 -21.05
C PRO A 17 -50.19 57.27 -19.75
N VAL A 18 -49.06 56.57 -19.84
CA VAL A 18 -48.12 56.42 -18.73
C VAL A 18 -46.98 57.43 -18.91
N THR A 19 -46.81 58.31 -17.92
CA THR A 19 -45.85 59.44 -17.89
C THR A 19 -44.37 59.02 -18.02
N PRO A 20 -43.44 59.92 -18.42
CA PRO A 20 -42.14 59.53 -18.99
C PRO A 20 -40.99 59.23 -17.99
N ASP A 21 -41.04 59.68 -16.73
CA ASP A 21 -39.84 59.78 -15.88
C ASP A 21 -39.35 58.46 -15.24
N TRP A 22 -40.18 57.42 -15.14
CA TRP A 22 -39.77 56.13 -14.54
C TRP A 22 -39.09 55.18 -15.55
N ARG A 23 -39.12 55.49 -16.85
CA ARG A 23 -38.64 54.62 -17.93
C ARG A 23 -37.10 54.54 -18.01
N THR A 24 -36.39 55.61 -17.65
CA THR A 24 -34.91 55.66 -17.70
C THR A 24 -34.28 54.84 -16.58
N SER A 25 -34.75 54.96 -15.35
CA SER A 25 -34.28 54.17 -14.20
C SER A 25 -34.56 52.67 -14.36
N TYR A 26 -35.75 52.29 -14.85
CA TYR A 26 -36.12 50.89 -15.05
C TYR A 26 -35.35 50.23 -16.22
N ALA A 27 -35.07 50.99 -17.29
CA ALA A 27 -34.24 50.53 -18.41
C ALA A 27 -32.77 50.36 -18.01
N PHE A 28 -32.23 51.29 -17.21
CA PHE A 28 -30.88 51.20 -16.66
C PHE A 28 -30.72 49.97 -15.76
N VAL A 29 -31.64 49.76 -14.80
CA VAL A 29 -31.61 48.60 -13.90
C VAL A 29 -31.66 47.27 -14.65
N ARG A 30 -32.51 47.16 -15.68
CA ARG A 30 -32.61 45.94 -16.51
C ARG A 30 -31.38 45.69 -17.37
N TRP A 31 -30.81 46.74 -17.95
CA TRP A 31 -29.59 46.62 -18.74
C TRP A 31 -28.39 46.24 -17.85
N SER A 32 -28.25 46.88 -16.69
CA SER A 32 -27.24 46.53 -15.70
C SER A 32 -27.40 45.09 -15.21
N SER A 33 -28.63 44.62 -14.96
CA SER A 33 -28.90 43.22 -14.61
C SER A 33 -28.50 42.24 -15.71
N PHE A 34 -28.76 42.58 -16.98
CA PHE A 34 -28.33 41.79 -18.14
C PHE A 34 -26.80 41.72 -18.24
N VAL A 35 -26.10 42.87 -18.12
CA VAL A 35 -24.63 42.92 -18.17
C VAL A 35 -24.02 42.14 -17.00
N LEU A 36 -24.55 42.29 -15.79
CA LEU A 36 -24.11 41.52 -14.62
C LEU A 36 -24.35 40.01 -14.82
N SER A 37 -25.47 39.62 -15.43
CA SER A 37 -25.73 38.22 -15.78
C SER A 37 -24.72 37.67 -16.80
N VAL A 38 -24.35 38.46 -17.82
CA VAL A 38 -23.32 38.07 -18.80
C VAL A 38 -21.95 37.93 -18.13
N LEU A 39 -21.53 38.93 -17.34
CA LEU A 39 -20.27 38.89 -16.60
C LEU A 39 -20.22 37.71 -15.62
N TRP A 40 -21.35 37.41 -14.95
CA TRP A 40 -21.49 36.24 -14.09
C TRP A 40 -21.30 34.93 -14.85
N ASN A 41 -21.80 34.81 -16.09
CA ASN A 41 -21.62 33.61 -16.89
C ASN A 41 -20.21 33.52 -17.51
N LEU A 42 -19.59 34.66 -17.87
CA LEU A 42 -18.20 34.72 -18.32
C LEU A 42 -17.21 34.33 -17.22
N SER A 43 -17.51 34.64 -15.97
CA SER A 43 -16.70 34.23 -14.82
C SER A 43 -16.87 32.77 -14.42
N SER A 44 -17.57 31.92 -15.21
CA SER A 44 -17.74 30.49 -14.91
C SER A 44 -16.43 29.75 -14.59
N PRO A 45 -15.32 29.96 -15.31
CA PRO A 45 -14.05 29.30 -14.98
C PRO A 45 -13.50 29.73 -13.62
N LEU A 46 -13.56 31.04 -13.31
CA LEU A 46 -13.14 31.58 -12.02
C LEU A 46 -14.03 31.10 -10.87
N LYS A 47 -15.35 31.02 -11.09
CA LYS A 47 -16.29 30.46 -10.11
C LYS A 47 -16.02 28.98 -9.89
N SER A 48 -15.79 28.21 -10.95
CA SER A 48 -15.42 26.80 -10.86
C SER A 48 -14.11 26.63 -10.09
N TRP A 49 -13.12 27.47 -10.35
CA TRP A 49 -11.83 27.47 -9.67
C TRP A 49 -11.91 27.83 -8.18
N LEU A 50 -12.72 28.84 -7.82
CA LEU A 50 -12.93 29.24 -6.43
C LEU A 50 -13.76 28.22 -5.64
N LEU A 51 -14.59 27.44 -6.34
CA LEU A 51 -15.49 26.44 -5.75
C LEU A 51 -14.91 25.02 -5.80
N SER A 52 -13.94 24.71 -6.64
CA SER A 52 -13.23 23.42 -6.60
C SER A 52 -12.33 23.30 -5.38
N ARG A 53 -11.96 22.07 -5.01
CA ARG A 53 -10.91 21.83 -4.02
C ARG A 53 -9.65 21.40 -4.76
N TYR A 54 -9.03 22.33 -5.48
CA TYR A 54 -7.71 22.05 -6.04
C TYR A 54 -6.69 21.93 -4.91
N GLY A 55 -6.40 20.70 -4.54
CA GLY A 55 -5.22 20.31 -3.77
C GLY A 55 -4.65 19.10 -4.46
N PHE A 56 -3.42 19.21 -4.97
CA PHE A 56 -2.62 18.01 -5.22
C PHE A 56 -2.21 17.48 -3.84
N ASP A 57 -3.16 16.92 -3.10
CA ASP A 57 -2.87 16.19 -1.87
C ASP A 57 -2.00 14.99 -2.26
N SER A 58 -1.03 14.64 -1.41
CA SER A 58 -0.16 13.51 -1.72
C SER A 58 -1.01 12.25 -1.90
N SER A 59 -0.76 11.52 -2.97
CA SER A 59 -1.39 10.22 -3.21
C SER A 59 -0.84 9.14 -2.28
N GLU A 60 0.26 9.44 -1.60
CA GLU A 60 1.01 8.54 -0.73
C GLU A 60 1.21 9.16 0.66
N VAL A 61 1.01 8.36 1.71
CA VAL A 61 1.46 8.65 3.08
C VAL A 61 2.46 7.58 3.47
N SER A 62 3.62 8.02 3.94
CA SER A 62 4.65 7.14 4.47
C SER A 62 4.73 7.30 5.98
N LEU A 63 4.70 6.17 6.68
CA LEU A 63 4.94 6.03 8.10
C LEU A 63 6.31 5.37 8.28
N SER A 64 7.04 5.84 9.29
CA SER A 64 8.36 5.34 9.64
C SER A 64 8.39 5.11 11.15
N GLU A 65 8.65 3.88 11.56
CA GLU A 65 8.57 3.47 12.96
C GLU A 65 9.83 2.73 13.38
N GLY A 66 10.41 3.11 14.52
CA GLY A 66 11.50 2.34 15.10
C GLY A 66 10.97 1.02 15.64
N LEU A 67 11.57 -0.09 15.21
CA LEU A 67 11.19 -1.41 15.67
C LEU A 67 11.79 -1.71 17.05
N GLN A 68 11.01 -2.42 17.86
CA GLN A 68 11.47 -3.08 19.06
C GLN A 68 11.36 -4.59 18.85
N TRP A 69 12.14 -5.39 19.59
CA TRP A 69 12.02 -6.86 19.54
C TRP A 69 10.59 -7.34 19.77
N ILE A 70 9.84 -6.58 20.56
CA ILE A 70 8.46 -6.85 20.93
C ILE A 70 7.41 -6.32 19.95
N THR A 71 7.79 -5.58 18.89
CA THR A 71 6.81 -5.02 17.93
C THR A 71 6.04 -6.15 17.23
N SER A 72 4.71 -6.02 17.11
CA SER A 72 3.92 -6.99 16.33
C SER A 72 4.01 -6.67 14.84
N ILE A 73 4.32 -7.68 14.05
CA ILE A 73 4.25 -7.70 12.59
C ILE A 73 2.93 -8.36 12.19
N ASP A 74 2.15 -7.71 11.34
CA ASP A 74 0.86 -8.25 10.88
C ASP A 74 1.02 -9.52 10.03
N TYR A 75 -0.02 -10.35 10.01
CA TYR A 75 0.01 -11.65 9.33
C TYR A 75 0.21 -11.49 7.82
N GLY A 76 -0.47 -10.53 7.17
CA GLY A 76 -0.28 -10.25 5.75
C GLY A 76 1.17 -9.95 5.38
N ILE A 77 1.83 -9.07 6.15
CA ILE A 77 3.27 -8.78 5.98
C ILE A 77 4.13 -10.01 6.23
N ALA A 78 3.93 -10.69 7.36
CA ALA A 78 4.72 -11.87 7.71
C ALA A 78 4.58 -12.97 6.64
N LYS A 79 3.37 -13.20 6.14
CA LYS A 79 3.08 -14.17 5.08
C LYS A 79 3.85 -13.85 3.80
N GLN A 80 3.82 -12.59 3.36
CA GLN A 80 4.52 -12.17 2.15
C GLN A 80 6.04 -12.30 2.32
N LEU A 81 6.56 -11.80 3.43
CA LEU A 81 7.98 -11.86 3.77
C LEU A 81 8.50 -13.31 3.78
N TYR A 82 7.76 -14.23 4.41
CA TYR A 82 8.11 -15.66 4.48
C TYR A 82 7.96 -16.36 3.13
N ALA A 83 6.91 -16.06 2.38
CA ALA A 83 6.69 -16.61 1.04
C ALA A 83 7.83 -16.24 0.08
N ASP A 84 8.24 -14.97 0.07
CA ASP A 84 9.33 -14.48 -0.78
C ASP A 84 10.69 -15.08 -0.36
N ALA A 85 10.90 -15.24 0.95
CA ALA A 85 12.04 -15.95 1.50
C ALA A 85 12.00 -17.48 1.29
N GLY A 86 10.91 -18.04 0.75
CA GLY A 86 10.75 -19.49 0.57
C GLY A 86 10.78 -20.26 1.89
N VAL A 87 10.31 -19.62 2.97
CA VAL A 87 10.20 -20.17 4.32
C VAL A 87 8.73 -20.44 4.62
N GLU A 88 8.41 -21.61 5.18
CA GLU A 88 7.05 -21.89 5.62
C GLU A 88 6.71 -21.07 6.87
N LEU A 89 5.68 -20.23 6.75
CA LEU A 89 5.12 -19.51 7.89
C LEU A 89 4.27 -20.47 8.72
N ASP A 90 4.82 -20.95 9.82
CA ASP A 90 4.11 -21.80 10.79
C ASP A 90 3.29 -20.90 11.74
N LEU A 91 2.29 -20.20 11.21
CA LEU A 91 1.33 -19.44 11.98
C LEU A 91 -0.07 -19.76 11.47
N PRO A 92 -1.07 -19.89 12.36
CA PRO A 92 -2.46 -19.94 11.93
C PRO A 92 -2.84 -18.68 11.13
N ASP A 93 -3.65 -18.86 10.10
CA ASP A 93 -4.09 -17.76 9.24
C ASP A 93 -4.70 -16.61 10.05
N GLY A 94 -4.19 -15.39 9.81
CA GLY A 94 -4.65 -14.17 10.47
C GLY A 94 -4.01 -13.88 11.83
N GLN A 95 -3.06 -14.70 12.31
CA GLN A 95 -2.32 -14.40 13.54
C GLN A 95 -1.06 -13.58 13.27
N SER A 96 -0.94 -12.42 13.94
CA SER A 96 0.28 -11.62 13.91
C SER A 96 1.45 -12.33 14.60
N THR A 97 2.67 -11.96 14.23
CA THR A 97 3.90 -12.48 14.85
C THR A 97 4.78 -11.35 15.37
N ARG A 98 5.74 -11.63 16.24
CA ARG A 98 6.65 -10.61 16.75
C ARG A 98 7.83 -10.41 15.82
N PHE A 99 8.36 -9.19 15.80
CA PHE A 99 9.54 -8.87 15.01
C PHE A 99 10.74 -9.74 15.39
N LEU A 100 10.93 -10.03 16.69
CA LEU A 100 11.95 -11.00 17.13
C LEU A 100 11.78 -12.36 16.45
N ASN A 101 10.57 -12.88 16.28
CA ASN A 101 10.35 -14.18 15.60
C ASN A 101 10.79 -14.13 14.15
N VAL A 102 10.37 -13.08 13.44
CA VAL A 102 10.76 -12.84 12.06
C VAL A 102 12.28 -12.76 11.96
N TYR A 103 12.91 -11.99 12.84
CA TYR A 103 14.36 -11.83 12.86
C TYR A 103 15.07 -13.16 13.15
N LEU A 104 14.63 -13.93 14.15
CA LEU A 104 15.24 -15.21 14.49
C LEU A 104 15.07 -16.24 13.36
N ASP A 105 13.89 -16.30 12.73
CA ASP A 105 13.60 -17.17 11.58
C ASP A 105 14.44 -16.81 10.35
N PHE A 106 14.77 -15.54 10.17
CA PHE A 106 15.56 -15.10 9.01
C PHE A 106 17.06 -15.20 9.24
N MET A 107 17.52 -14.90 10.46
CA MET A 107 18.93 -14.72 10.79
C MET A 107 19.57 -15.97 11.40
N PHE A 108 18.82 -16.81 12.11
CA PHE A 108 19.40 -17.97 12.80
C PHE A 108 18.85 -19.30 12.29
N PHE A 109 17.55 -19.42 12.10
CA PHE A 109 16.92 -20.70 11.77
C PHE A 109 17.03 -21.05 10.28
N ARG A 110 17.35 -22.32 9.99
CA ARG A 110 17.53 -22.80 8.61
C ARG A 110 16.21 -23.26 8.01
N LYS A 111 15.62 -22.50 7.09
CA LYS A 111 14.31 -22.84 6.47
C LYS A 111 14.16 -22.46 5.00
N SER A 112 15.04 -21.64 4.43
CA SER A 112 14.88 -21.15 3.05
C SER A 112 15.51 -22.10 2.04
N THR A 113 14.77 -22.40 0.97
CA THR A 113 15.26 -23.06 -0.24
C THR A 113 15.61 -22.07 -1.36
N SER A 114 15.27 -20.78 -1.21
CA SER A 114 15.31 -19.77 -2.28
C SER A 114 16.52 -18.83 -2.22
N TRP A 115 17.35 -18.91 -1.18
CA TRP A 115 18.51 -18.03 -0.88
C TRP A 115 19.65 -18.02 -1.91
N ALA A 116 19.75 -19.00 -2.81
CA ALA A 116 20.89 -19.16 -3.71
C ALA A 116 21.17 -17.95 -4.62
N HIS A 117 20.19 -17.07 -4.79
CA HIS A 117 20.33 -15.83 -5.55
C HIS A 117 21.10 -14.71 -4.84
N LEU A 118 21.15 -14.74 -3.51
CA LEU A 118 21.90 -13.77 -2.69
C LEU A 118 23.42 -14.00 -2.81
N VAL A 119 23.83 -15.14 -3.36
CA VAL A 119 25.20 -15.63 -3.40
C VAL A 119 26.07 -14.95 -4.49
N ASN A 120 25.51 -14.05 -5.29
CA ASN A 120 26.21 -13.48 -6.45
C ASN A 120 27.08 -12.24 -6.14
N HIS A 121 27.07 -11.73 -4.91
CA HIS A 121 27.94 -10.61 -4.53
C HIS A 121 29.33 -11.12 -4.10
N HIS A 122 30.37 -10.64 -4.79
CA HIS A 122 31.76 -11.07 -4.59
C HIS A 122 32.41 -10.49 -3.31
N HIS A 123 31.81 -9.46 -2.69
CA HIS A 123 32.45 -8.67 -1.62
C HIS A 123 31.65 -8.56 -0.33
N ASP A 124 30.37 -8.93 -0.35
CA ASP A 124 29.52 -8.94 0.83
C ASP A 124 29.09 -10.39 1.11
N ASP A 125 28.90 -10.68 2.39
CA ASP A 125 28.42 -11.93 2.97
C ASP A 125 29.52 -12.97 3.28
N PHE A 126 30.05 -12.83 4.50
CA PHE A 126 30.49 -13.94 5.35
C PHE A 126 29.50 -15.10 5.17
N TYR A 127 29.97 -16.27 4.78
CA TYR A 127 29.08 -17.43 4.71
C TYR A 127 28.88 -17.95 6.12
N GLU A 128 27.97 -17.28 6.81
CA GLU A 128 27.50 -17.67 8.12
C GLU A 128 26.89 -19.07 8.04
N GLY A 129 27.67 -20.05 8.49
CA GLY A 129 27.35 -21.45 8.35
C GLY A 129 28.40 -22.30 9.07
N ARG A 130 28.13 -23.59 9.21
CA ARG A 130 29.10 -24.55 9.76
C ARG A 130 29.82 -25.22 8.59
N TYR A 131 31.14 -25.28 8.62
CA TYR A 131 31.86 -26.19 7.74
C TYR A 131 31.42 -27.64 7.98
N CYS A 132 30.82 -28.28 6.98
CA CYS A 132 30.41 -29.70 7.04
C CYS A 132 31.41 -30.59 6.31
N ARG A 133 31.78 -30.19 5.09
CA ARG A 133 32.85 -30.82 4.29
C ARG A 133 33.35 -29.90 3.19
N SER A 134 34.52 -30.24 2.66
CA SER A 134 35.16 -29.49 1.56
C SER A 134 34.52 -29.77 0.20
N THR A 135 34.23 -31.04 -0.10
CA THR A 135 33.86 -31.52 -1.44
C THR A 135 32.37 -31.82 -1.60
N LEU A 136 31.85 -31.70 -2.82
CA LEU A 136 30.48 -32.09 -3.21
C LEU A 136 30.25 -33.59 -3.03
N VAL A 137 31.16 -34.41 -3.55
CA VAL A 137 31.20 -35.85 -3.30
C VAL A 137 31.97 -36.12 -2.03
N TYR A 138 31.42 -36.91 -1.10
CA TYR A 138 32.13 -37.27 0.13
C TYR A 138 33.47 -37.96 -0.18
N ARG A 139 34.56 -37.44 0.39
CA ARG A 139 35.93 -38.00 0.26
C ARG A 139 36.69 -37.99 1.59
N GLY A 140 35.98 -37.95 2.72
CA GLY A 140 36.57 -37.85 4.07
C GLY A 140 37.56 -38.98 4.39
N ASP A 141 37.32 -40.19 3.85
CA ASP A 141 38.21 -41.34 4.00
C ASP A 141 39.66 -41.07 3.54
N ARG A 142 39.84 -40.17 2.56
CA ARG A 142 41.17 -39.83 2.04
C ARG A 142 42.00 -39.07 3.07
N ALA A 143 41.36 -38.17 3.81
CA ALA A 143 41.98 -37.43 4.91
C ALA A 143 42.36 -38.39 6.04
N GLU A 144 41.45 -39.30 6.41
CA GLU A 144 41.72 -40.30 7.43
C GLU A 144 42.86 -41.26 7.06
N ALA A 145 42.92 -41.71 5.80
CA ALA A 145 44.00 -42.57 5.33
C ALA A 145 45.37 -41.86 5.37
N GLN A 146 45.41 -40.55 5.08
CA GLN A 146 46.64 -39.77 5.19
C GLN A 146 47.03 -39.50 6.65
N LEU A 147 46.05 -39.30 7.54
CA LEU A 147 46.23 -39.07 8.97
C LEU A 147 47.08 -40.15 9.66
N ALA A 148 47.01 -41.40 9.17
CA ALA A 148 47.78 -42.53 9.69
C ALA A 148 49.30 -42.27 9.78
N LYS A 149 49.86 -41.41 8.91
CA LYS A 149 51.28 -41.03 8.92
C LYS A 149 51.70 -40.30 10.20
N TRP A 150 50.76 -39.64 10.88
CA TRP A 150 50.98 -38.81 12.07
C TRP A 150 50.41 -39.42 13.35
N ARG A 151 49.96 -40.69 13.31
CA ARG A 151 49.37 -41.42 14.45
C ARG A 151 50.20 -41.33 15.74
N ASN A 152 51.53 -41.35 15.64
CA ASN A 152 52.42 -41.43 16.80
C ASN A 152 53.02 -40.09 17.23
N THR A 153 53.10 -39.12 16.32
CA THR A 153 53.78 -37.83 16.54
C THR A 153 52.79 -36.68 16.69
N GLY A 154 51.55 -36.86 16.27
CA GLY A 154 50.64 -35.74 16.06
C GLY A 154 50.97 -35.02 14.76
N VAL A 155 50.11 -34.08 14.38
CA VAL A 155 50.35 -33.24 13.22
C VAL A 155 51.22 -32.06 13.66
N GLU A 156 52.51 -32.17 13.37
CA GLU A 156 53.49 -31.13 13.68
C GLU A 156 53.28 -29.91 12.76
N PHE A 157 52.86 -28.80 13.37
CA PHE A 157 52.72 -27.48 12.77
C PHE A 157 53.72 -26.51 13.40
N TRP A 158 54.87 -26.34 12.75
CA TRP A 158 55.99 -25.51 13.19
C TRP A 158 56.46 -25.81 14.63
N THR A 159 55.96 -25.08 15.63
CA THR A 159 56.28 -25.26 17.07
C THR A 159 55.18 -25.97 17.85
N TRP A 160 54.03 -26.23 17.23
CA TRP A 160 52.86 -26.82 17.88
C TRP A 160 52.60 -28.20 17.30
N THR A 161 52.06 -29.08 18.14
CA THR A 161 51.62 -30.40 17.72
C THR A 161 50.12 -30.46 17.92
N ILE A 162 49.38 -30.54 16.82
CA ILE A 162 47.92 -30.65 16.86
C ILE A 162 47.57 -32.13 16.90
N THR A 163 46.81 -32.51 17.92
CA THR A 163 46.35 -33.88 18.14
C THR A 163 44.87 -34.06 17.85
N ASP A 164 44.12 -32.99 17.65
CA ASP A 164 42.68 -33.06 17.43
C ASP A 164 42.34 -32.98 15.94
N PHE A 165 41.46 -33.87 15.49
CA PHE A 165 41.01 -33.98 14.10
C PHE A 165 39.50 -34.10 14.04
N VAL A 166 38.84 -33.21 13.29
CA VAL A 166 37.41 -33.27 13.03
C VAL A 166 37.17 -33.89 11.65
N ARG A 167 36.29 -34.90 11.58
CA ARG A 167 35.94 -35.58 10.33
C ARG A 167 34.97 -34.75 9.49
N ASP A 168 35.13 -34.82 8.17
CA ASP A 168 34.10 -34.38 7.22
C ASP A 168 32.88 -35.32 7.32
N GLU A 169 31.67 -34.78 7.19
CA GLU A 169 30.43 -35.55 7.30
C GLU A 169 29.96 -36.07 5.93
N GLU A 170 29.54 -37.34 5.86
CA GLU A 170 29.02 -37.95 4.63
C GLU A 170 27.57 -37.52 4.33
N HIS A 171 26.75 -37.37 5.37
CA HIS A 171 25.32 -37.10 5.27
C HIS A 171 24.91 -35.93 6.16
N GLY A 172 23.76 -35.33 5.85
CA GLY A 172 23.17 -34.26 6.67
C GLY A 172 23.80 -32.88 6.46
N CYS A 173 24.71 -32.72 5.50
CA CYS A 173 25.24 -31.43 5.08
C CYS A 173 24.23 -30.66 4.22
N ALA A 174 24.05 -29.37 4.50
CA ALA A 174 23.35 -28.47 3.59
C ALA A 174 24.26 -27.95 2.47
N VAL A 175 23.67 -27.50 1.35
CA VAL A 175 24.42 -26.95 0.20
C VAL A 175 25.35 -25.80 0.61
N HIS A 176 24.92 -24.94 1.54
CA HIS A 176 25.73 -23.81 2.02
C HIS A 176 26.84 -24.22 3.00
N GLU A 177 26.88 -25.47 3.47
CA GLU A 177 27.89 -25.98 4.41
C GLU A 177 29.04 -26.72 3.71
N VAL A 178 28.95 -26.83 2.38
CA VAL A 178 29.92 -27.52 1.52
C VAL A 178 30.72 -26.51 0.71
N ALA A 179 32.02 -26.43 0.95
CA ALA A 179 32.86 -25.37 0.41
C ALA A 179 32.84 -25.29 -1.14
N GLU A 180 32.88 -26.43 -1.81
CA GLU A 180 32.81 -26.53 -3.26
C GLU A 180 31.47 -26.07 -3.86
N ALA A 181 30.35 -26.40 -3.19
CA ALA A 181 29.03 -25.92 -3.58
C ALA A 181 28.93 -24.39 -3.46
N VAL A 182 29.47 -23.86 -2.36
CA VAL A 182 29.52 -22.44 -2.04
C VAL A 182 30.32 -21.67 -3.10
N LEU A 183 31.53 -22.13 -3.44
CA LEU A 183 32.36 -21.53 -4.50
C LEU A 183 31.69 -21.60 -5.87
N CYS A 184 31.06 -22.74 -6.18
CA CYS A 184 30.32 -22.91 -7.42
C CYS A 184 29.18 -21.90 -7.55
N LEU A 185 28.33 -21.74 -6.52
CA LEU A 185 27.22 -20.78 -6.53
C LEU A 185 27.72 -19.34 -6.69
N LYS A 186 28.82 -18.97 -6.01
CA LYS A 186 29.49 -17.66 -6.13
C LYS A 186 30.14 -17.42 -7.50
N GLY A 187 30.36 -18.48 -8.28
CA GLY A 187 31.07 -18.37 -9.55
C GLY A 187 32.57 -18.10 -9.37
N ILE A 188 33.16 -18.49 -8.23
CA ILE A 188 34.56 -18.26 -7.90
C ILE A 188 35.35 -19.53 -8.23
N ASN A 189 36.40 -19.39 -9.03
CA ASN A 189 37.35 -20.47 -9.31
C ASN A 189 38.51 -20.46 -8.28
N ALA A 190 39.38 -21.47 -8.34
CA ALA A 190 40.52 -21.57 -7.41
C ALA A 190 41.52 -20.39 -7.52
N SER A 191 41.70 -19.83 -8.71
CA SER A 191 42.59 -18.69 -8.95
C SER A 191 42.07 -17.38 -8.34
N ASP A 192 40.76 -17.17 -8.38
CA ASP A 192 40.11 -16.02 -7.74
C ASP A 192 40.05 -16.21 -6.21
N PHE A 193 39.91 -17.45 -5.74
CA PHE A 193 39.80 -17.79 -4.33
C PHE A 193 41.05 -17.47 -3.51
N ILE A 194 42.26 -17.58 -4.09
CA ILE A 194 43.56 -17.41 -3.39
C ILE A 194 43.75 -16.01 -2.77
N ASN A 195 43.00 -15.00 -3.23
CA ASN A 195 43.15 -13.60 -2.81
C ASN A 195 41.80 -12.96 -2.36
N LEU A 196 40.79 -13.76 -2.00
CA LEU A 196 39.42 -13.27 -1.78
C LEU A 196 39.24 -12.34 -0.54
N ASP A 197 40.05 -12.45 0.55
CA ASP A 197 40.13 -11.40 1.60
C ASP A 197 41.56 -11.12 2.11
N TYR A 198 42.37 -12.15 2.37
CA TYR A 198 43.77 -12.02 2.78
C TYR A 198 44.62 -12.15 1.52
N LYS A 199 45.32 -11.09 1.15
CA LYS A 199 46.26 -11.13 0.03
C LYS A 199 47.44 -12.01 0.44
N THR A 200 47.50 -13.22 -0.11
CA THR A 200 48.67 -14.11 0.04
C THR A 200 49.90 -13.59 -0.71
N ALA A 201 49.75 -12.47 -1.45
CA ALA A 201 50.74 -11.87 -2.34
C ALA A 201 51.20 -12.79 -3.48
N LEU A 202 50.55 -13.95 -3.65
CA LEU A 202 50.79 -14.87 -4.76
C LEU A 202 50.04 -14.39 -6.00
N ASP A 203 50.76 -14.34 -7.12
CA ASP A 203 50.18 -14.08 -8.44
C ASP A 203 49.64 -15.40 -9.01
N PRO A 204 48.32 -15.56 -9.23
CA PRO A 204 47.76 -16.77 -9.83
C PRO A 204 48.21 -17.02 -11.27
N HIS A 205 48.85 -16.04 -11.92
CA HIS A 205 49.43 -16.18 -13.25
C HIS A 205 50.89 -16.66 -13.24
N ASP A 206 51.56 -16.70 -12.08
CA ASP A 206 52.88 -17.31 -11.96
C ASP A 206 52.77 -18.82 -12.26
N PRO A 207 53.62 -19.41 -13.13
CA PRO A 207 53.56 -20.83 -13.47
C PRO A 207 53.63 -21.79 -12.27
N GLU A 208 54.41 -21.47 -11.24
CA GLU A 208 54.55 -22.29 -10.03
C GLU A 208 53.29 -22.21 -9.17
N VAL A 209 52.75 -21.01 -8.98
CA VAL A 209 51.49 -20.78 -8.25
C VAL A 209 50.31 -21.40 -9.00
N HIS A 210 50.28 -21.28 -10.32
CA HIS A 210 49.25 -21.87 -11.16
C HIS A 210 49.25 -23.41 -11.05
N ALA A 211 50.42 -24.04 -11.13
CA ALA A 211 50.55 -25.48 -10.95
C ALA A 211 50.10 -25.93 -9.54
N MET A 212 50.45 -25.15 -8.51
CA MET A 212 49.98 -25.36 -7.15
C MET A 212 48.45 -25.25 -7.04
N LEU A 213 47.84 -24.23 -7.65
CA LEU A 213 46.39 -24.01 -7.62
C LEU A 213 45.61 -25.12 -8.35
N VAL A 214 46.11 -25.56 -9.52
CA VAL A 214 45.56 -26.72 -10.22
C VAL A 214 45.61 -27.95 -9.31
N ARG A 215 46.75 -28.17 -8.66
CA ARG A 215 46.92 -29.30 -7.74
C ARG A 215 46.02 -29.21 -6.51
N TYR A 216 45.89 -28.03 -5.93
CA TYR A 216 44.98 -27.77 -4.81
C TYR A 216 43.53 -28.06 -5.21
N GLN A 217 43.12 -27.59 -6.39
CA GLN A 217 41.79 -27.84 -6.91
C GLN A 217 41.53 -29.35 -7.11
N GLU A 218 42.49 -30.11 -7.67
CA GLU A 218 42.35 -31.56 -7.80
C GLU A 218 42.16 -32.30 -6.46
N LEU A 219 42.79 -31.80 -5.40
CA LEU A 219 42.80 -32.46 -4.09
C LEU A 219 41.62 -32.07 -3.21
N VAL A 220 41.23 -30.80 -3.23
CA VAL A 220 40.26 -30.19 -2.28
C VAL A 220 38.96 -29.75 -2.94
N LEU A 221 38.97 -29.44 -4.25
CA LEU A 221 37.82 -28.90 -5.00
C LEU A 221 37.66 -29.58 -6.40
N PRO A 222 37.58 -30.92 -6.46
CA PRO A 222 37.69 -31.69 -7.70
C PRO A 222 36.50 -31.53 -8.67
N ASP A 223 35.31 -31.25 -8.16
CA ASP A 223 34.05 -31.14 -8.89
C ASP A 223 33.67 -29.66 -9.22
N LEU A 224 34.44 -28.69 -8.72
CA LEU A 224 34.19 -27.25 -8.87
C LEU A 224 34.11 -26.80 -10.34
N ASN A 225 35.04 -27.24 -11.19
CA ASN A 225 35.06 -26.84 -12.60
C ASN A 225 33.81 -27.29 -13.36
N SER A 226 33.37 -28.53 -13.10
CA SER A 226 32.13 -29.07 -13.67
C SER A 226 30.91 -28.27 -13.20
N CYS A 227 30.89 -27.91 -11.92
CA CYS A 227 29.81 -27.12 -11.34
C CYS A 227 29.78 -25.68 -11.89
N LEU A 228 30.93 -25.01 -12.02
CA LEU A 228 31.06 -23.67 -12.61
C LEU A 228 30.64 -23.65 -14.09
N ALA A 229 30.98 -24.69 -14.85
CA ALA A 229 30.51 -24.85 -16.23
C ALA A 229 28.98 -24.98 -16.29
N ARG A 230 28.38 -25.74 -15.36
CA ARG A 230 26.92 -25.85 -15.24
C ARG A 230 26.26 -24.53 -14.86
N ARG A 231 26.87 -23.77 -13.94
CA ARG A 231 26.42 -22.40 -13.59
C ARG A 231 26.38 -21.48 -14.80
N ALA A 232 27.47 -21.43 -15.57
CA ALA A 232 27.55 -20.59 -16.77
C ALA A 232 26.47 -20.96 -17.79
N SER A 233 26.21 -22.27 -17.98
CA SER A 233 25.13 -22.75 -18.85
C SER A 233 23.75 -22.28 -18.38
N LEU A 234 23.43 -22.40 -17.09
CA LEU A 234 22.12 -21.99 -16.55
C LEU A 234 21.91 -20.46 -16.66
N LEU A 235 22.94 -19.68 -16.32
CA LEU A 235 22.89 -18.21 -16.44
C LEU A 235 22.65 -17.77 -17.89
N SER A 236 23.28 -18.44 -18.85
CA SER A 236 23.07 -18.15 -20.28
C SER A 236 21.68 -18.56 -20.79
N ALA A 237 21.06 -19.58 -20.20
CA ALA A 237 19.83 -20.17 -20.70
C ALA A 237 18.55 -19.49 -20.16
N MET A 238 18.56 -18.99 -18.91
CA MET A 238 17.33 -18.57 -18.21
C MET A 238 17.06 -17.07 -18.26
N GLY A 239 18.02 -16.23 -18.66
CA GLY A 239 17.86 -14.76 -18.74
C GLY A 239 17.71 -14.03 -17.40
N ASP A 240 17.26 -14.73 -16.35
CA ASP A 240 17.20 -14.27 -14.96
C ASP A 240 18.24 -15.03 -14.12
N ALA A 241 19.21 -14.31 -13.58
CA ALA A 241 20.27 -14.86 -12.74
C ALA A 241 19.74 -15.46 -11.43
N LYS A 242 18.67 -14.90 -10.84
CA LYS A 242 18.08 -15.39 -9.58
C LYS A 242 17.52 -16.80 -9.76
N LEU A 243 16.68 -16.98 -10.78
CA LEU A 243 16.10 -18.29 -11.12
C LEU A 243 17.17 -19.31 -11.50
N ALA A 244 18.21 -18.89 -12.23
CA ALA A 244 19.32 -19.76 -12.61
C ALA A 244 20.10 -20.29 -11.39
N LEU A 245 20.41 -19.43 -10.41
CA LEU A 245 21.14 -19.84 -9.20
C LEU A 245 20.29 -20.70 -8.26
N GLN A 246 18.99 -20.39 -8.12
CA GLN A 246 18.05 -21.25 -7.38
C GLN A 246 17.96 -22.64 -8.02
N ARG A 247 17.89 -22.70 -9.35
CA ARG A 247 17.89 -23.97 -10.08
C ARG A 247 19.19 -24.74 -9.86
N LEU A 248 20.33 -24.06 -9.92
CA LEU A 248 21.64 -24.67 -9.69
C LEU A 248 21.76 -25.26 -8.28
N ALA A 249 21.35 -24.52 -7.24
CA ALA A 249 21.36 -25.01 -5.87
C ALA A 249 20.48 -26.26 -5.70
N ALA A 250 19.30 -26.29 -6.31
CA ALA A 250 18.43 -27.46 -6.30
C ALA A 250 19.05 -28.67 -7.03
N GLU A 251 19.75 -28.45 -8.15
CA GLU A 251 20.47 -29.51 -8.86
C GLU A 251 21.64 -30.05 -8.03
N ILE A 252 22.40 -29.18 -7.36
CA ILE A 252 23.49 -29.58 -6.45
C ILE A 252 22.93 -30.42 -5.29
N ALA A 253 21.87 -29.95 -4.64
CA ALA A 253 21.23 -30.68 -3.55
C ALA A 253 20.80 -32.09 -3.95
N ALA A 254 20.07 -32.19 -5.08
CA ALA A 254 19.55 -33.46 -5.57
C ALA A 254 20.67 -34.43 -6.01
N ASN A 255 21.68 -33.94 -6.72
CA ASN A 255 22.73 -34.80 -7.28
C ASN A 255 23.74 -35.30 -6.24
N TYR A 256 23.97 -34.54 -5.17
CA TYR A 256 24.99 -34.84 -4.16
C TYR A 256 24.42 -35.20 -2.79
N THR A 257 23.12 -35.48 -2.70
CA THR A 257 22.40 -35.82 -1.45
C THR A 257 22.61 -34.78 -0.35
N LEU A 258 22.66 -33.50 -0.74
CA LEU A 258 22.77 -32.37 0.17
C LEU A 258 21.39 -31.79 0.46
N ASP A 259 21.26 -31.13 1.59
CA ASP A 259 20.01 -30.50 1.99
C ASP A 259 19.91 -29.05 1.48
N LEU A 260 18.69 -28.63 1.10
CA LEU A 260 18.36 -27.26 0.75
C LEU A 260 17.96 -26.41 1.96
N ARG A 261 18.52 -26.71 3.13
CA ARG A 261 18.35 -25.86 4.32
C ARG A 261 19.36 -24.72 4.28
N ASN A 262 18.90 -23.47 4.37
CA ASN A 262 19.75 -22.34 4.72
C ASN A 262 18.95 -21.28 5.48
N ARG A 263 19.65 -20.32 6.08
CA ARG A 263 19.06 -19.09 6.60
C ARG A 263 18.43 -18.29 5.46
N ALA A 264 17.34 -17.59 5.75
CA ALA A 264 16.77 -16.67 4.76
C ALA A 264 17.72 -15.48 4.52
N GLY A 265 18.49 -15.08 5.53
CA GLY A 265 19.49 -14.04 5.43
C GLY A 265 18.91 -12.63 5.54
N GLU A 266 19.78 -11.67 5.87
CA GLU A 266 19.45 -10.27 6.10
C GLU A 266 18.90 -9.59 4.84
N ALA A 267 19.44 -9.92 3.67
CA ALA A 267 19.00 -9.32 2.41
C ALA A 267 17.53 -9.59 2.10
N ASN A 268 17.00 -10.79 2.41
CA ASN A 268 15.58 -11.11 2.23
C ASN A 268 14.69 -10.38 3.25
N LEU A 269 15.21 -10.09 4.45
CA LEU A 269 14.48 -9.35 5.49
C LEU A 269 14.23 -7.89 5.08
N PHE A 270 15.16 -7.29 4.33
CA PHE A 270 15.10 -5.88 3.92
C PHE A 270 14.59 -5.64 2.50
N LEU A 271 14.02 -6.66 1.86
CA LEU A 271 13.39 -6.51 0.56
C LEU A 271 12.21 -5.54 0.65
N ASP A 272 11.99 -4.83 -0.46
CA ASP A 272 10.81 -3.99 -0.63
C ASP A 272 9.64 -4.87 -1.03
N HIS A 273 8.53 -4.75 -0.31
CA HIS A 273 7.32 -5.52 -0.58
C HIS A 273 6.15 -4.59 -0.84
N SER A 274 5.34 -4.96 -1.83
CA SER A 274 4.15 -4.22 -2.21
C SER A 274 2.95 -5.17 -2.26
N THR A 275 1.85 -4.73 -1.68
CA THR A 275 0.60 -5.48 -1.65
C THR A 275 -0.52 -4.60 -2.19
N GLU A 276 -1.34 -5.15 -3.08
CA GLU A 276 -2.48 -4.45 -3.66
C GLU A 276 -3.78 -4.97 -3.02
N TYR A 277 -4.66 -4.05 -2.64
CA TYR A 277 -5.92 -4.31 -1.95
C TYR A 277 -7.03 -3.42 -2.51
N GLY A 278 -8.28 -3.78 -2.22
CA GLY A 278 -9.43 -2.93 -2.54
C GLY A 278 -10.12 -3.31 -3.84
N PHE A 279 -10.48 -2.31 -4.63
CA PHE A 279 -11.41 -2.47 -5.75
C PHE A 279 -10.65 -2.45 -7.06
N VAL A 280 -11.13 -3.18 -8.07
CA VAL A 280 -10.55 -3.15 -9.42
C VAL A 280 -10.82 -1.77 -10.03
N ASP A 281 -9.73 -1.11 -10.41
CA ASP A 281 -9.75 0.17 -11.11
C ASP A 281 -10.01 -0.02 -12.62
N ILE A 282 -10.01 1.09 -13.37
CA ILE A 282 -10.28 1.04 -14.82
C ILE A 282 -9.14 0.38 -15.61
N ASN A 283 -7.93 0.32 -15.02
CA ASN A 283 -6.77 -0.34 -15.61
C ASN A 283 -6.77 -1.85 -15.30
N GLY A 284 -7.67 -2.33 -14.44
CA GLY A 284 -7.75 -3.73 -14.03
C GLY A 284 -6.90 -4.07 -12.81
N HIS A 285 -6.28 -3.08 -12.16
CA HIS A 285 -5.46 -3.25 -10.96
C HIS A 285 -6.26 -2.93 -9.69
N LEU A 286 -5.86 -3.47 -8.54
CA LEU A 286 -6.51 -3.13 -7.28
C LEU A 286 -6.08 -1.70 -6.86
N SER A 287 -7.05 -0.91 -6.40
CA SER A 287 -6.87 0.53 -6.22
C SER A 287 -5.99 0.90 -5.02
N GLY A 288 -6.02 0.16 -3.92
CA GLY A 288 -5.20 0.46 -2.75
C GLY A 288 -3.84 -0.23 -2.86
N GLN A 289 -2.74 0.52 -2.79
CA GLN A 289 -1.40 -0.07 -2.70
C GLN A 289 -0.80 0.20 -1.32
N ARG A 290 -0.22 -0.84 -0.72
CA ARG A 290 0.53 -0.77 0.53
C ARG A 290 1.93 -1.28 0.25
N HIS A 291 2.92 -0.40 0.41
CA HIS A 291 4.33 -0.76 0.35
C HIS A 291 4.89 -0.86 1.77
N PHE A 292 5.77 -1.81 2.00
CA PHE A 292 6.50 -1.91 3.26
C PHE A 292 7.93 -2.36 3.02
N LYS A 293 8.82 -1.87 3.89
CA LYS A 293 10.24 -2.19 3.91
C LYS A 293 10.74 -2.18 5.35
N LEU A 294 11.61 -3.14 5.67
CA LEU A 294 12.47 -3.06 6.84
C LEU A 294 13.78 -2.38 6.44
N ALA A 295 14.21 -1.38 7.22
CA ALA A 295 15.46 -0.67 7.00
C ALA A 295 16.23 -0.53 8.31
N GLY A 296 17.55 -0.36 8.24
CA GLY A 296 18.39 -0.17 9.41
C GLY A 296 19.63 -1.02 9.34
N THR A 297 20.38 -1.06 10.44
CA THR A 297 21.50 -1.98 10.60
C THR A 297 21.06 -3.10 11.53
N ALA A 298 21.09 -4.34 11.04
CA ALA A 298 21.14 -5.46 11.95
C ALA A 298 22.43 -5.33 12.76
N ALA A 299 22.39 -5.60 14.06
CA ALA A 299 23.65 -5.89 14.74
C ALA A 299 24.20 -7.16 14.08
N GLU A 300 25.43 -7.13 13.58
CA GLU A 300 26.11 -8.30 13.02
C GLU A 300 26.23 -9.38 14.11
N VAL A 301 25.22 -10.22 14.24
CA VAL A 301 25.29 -11.41 15.10
C VAL A 301 25.86 -12.52 14.27
N ARG A 302 27.19 -12.62 14.28
CA ARG A 302 27.90 -13.71 13.62
C ARG A 302 27.36 -15.05 14.11
N SER A 303 26.94 -15.89 13.16
CA SER A 303 26.62 -17.29 13.41
C SER A 303 27.66 -18.00 14.29
N PRO A 304 27.23 -18.86 15.23
CA PRO A 304 28.15 -19.74 15.94
C PRO A 304 28.65 -20.85 14.99
N GLY A 305 29.89 -20.73 14.51
CA GLY A 305 30.55 -21.73 13.68
C GLY A 305 31.74 -21.18 12.87
N ILE A 306 32.55 -22.09 12.33
CA ILE A 306 33.57 -21.77 11.32
C ILE A 306 32.90 -21.78 9.94
N GLU A 307 33.07 -20.70 9.19
CA GLU A 307 32.56 -20.54 7.84
C GLU A 307 33.01 -21.69 6.91
N PRO A 308 32.17 -22.14 5.97
CA PRO A 308 32.48 -23.25 5.06
C PRO A 308 33.77 -23.08 4.24
N LEU A 309 34.19 -21.84 3.96
CA LEU A 309 35.39 -21.57 3.17
C LEU A 309 36.66 -21.43 4.01
N ALA A 310 36.55 -21.17 5.32
CA ALA A 310 37.72 -20.88 6.15
C ALA A 310 38.71 -22.06 6.26
N PRO A 311 38.29 -23.32 6.55
CA PRO A 311 39.23 -24.44 6.70
C PRO A 311 39.99 -24.78 5.42
N ILE A 312 39.34 -24.65 4.25
CA ILE A 312 39.99 -24.92 2.97
C ILE A 312 40.90 -23.77 2.54
N ARG A 313 40.56 -22.54 2.90
CA ARG A 313 41.35 -21.35 2.60
C ARG A 313 42.65 -21.33 3.40
N GLU A 314 42.60 -21.79 4.65
CA GLU A 314 43.77 -21.76 5.51
C GLU A 314 44.91 -22.64 5.00
N ILE A 315 44.60 -23.66 4.19
CA ILE A 315 45.61 -24.42 3.43
C ILE A 315 46.44 -23.49 2.53
N LEU A 316 45.77 -22.65 1.75
CA LEU A 316 46.43 -21.73 0.81
C LEU A 316 47.23 -20.68 1.56
N TYR A 317 46.68 -20.14 2.65
CA TYR A 317 47.39 -19.19 3.49
C TYR A 317 48.66 -19.79 4.10
N ILE A 318 48.55 -20.96 4.74
CA ILE A 318 49.68 -21.66 5.36
C ILE A 318 50.76 -22.00 4.33
N CYS A 319 50.39 -22.62 3.20
CA CYS A 319 51.37 -23.01 2.19
C CYS A 319 51.98 -21.84 1.44
N SER A 320 51.33 -20.66 1.40
CA SER A 320 51.86 -19.47 0.73
C SER A 320 52.74 -18.59 1.61
N THR A 321 52.42 -18.50 2.90
CA THR A 321 53.07 -17.54 3.80
C THR A 321 54.09 -18.20 4.72
N ILE A 322 53.93 -19.48 5.06
CA ILE A 322 54.70 -20.13 6.12
C ILE A 322 55.09 -21.55 5.71
N LEU A 323 55.97 -21.63 4.71
CA LEU A 323 56.58 -22.88 4.25
C LEU A 323 57.68 -23.36 5.21
N PRO A 324 57.78 -24.67 5.52
CA PRO A 324 58.95 -25.24 6.15
C PRO A 324 60.23 -24.96 5.36
N VAL A 325 61.36 -24.82 6.05
CA VAL A 325 62.68 -24.67 5.39
C VAL A 325 62.93 -25.90 4.52
N ASN A 326 63.11 -25.69 3.21
CA ASN A 326 63.28 -26.72 2.16
C ASN A 326 62.00 -27.46 1.71
N MET A 327 60.85 -26.78 1.63
CA MET A 327 59.63 -27.31 1.00
C MET A 327 59.10 -26.34 -0.06
N THR A 328 58.75 -26.86 -1.24
CA THR A 328 58.08 -26.09 -2.29
C THR A 328 56.58 -25.92 -2.00
N LEU A 329 55.95 -24.92 -2.64
CA LEU A 329 54.51 -24.70 -2.60
C LEU A 329 53.71 -25.97 -2.96
N LEU A 330 54.13 -26.66 -4.02
CA LEU A 330 53.47 -27.87 -4.51
C LEU A 330 53.60 -29.04 -3.51
N GLU A 331 54.79 -29.24 -2.94
CA GLU A 331 55.02 -30.25 -1.90
C GLU A 331 54.21 -29.98 -0.64
N CYS A 332 54.00 -28.71 -0.28
CA CYS A 332 53.14 -28.32 0.84
C CYS A 332 51.68 -28.74 0.59
N ILE A 333 51.14 -28.43 -0.60
CA ILE A 333 49.79 -28.82 -0.98
C ILE A 333 49.63 -30.34 -0.99
N ASP A 334 50.55 -31.08 -1.62
CA ASP A 334 50.49 -32.54 -1.67
C ASP A 334 50.53 -33.20 -0.29
N ARG A 335 51.23 -32.56 0.66
CA ARG A 335 51.37 -33.09 2.02
C ARG A 335 50.18 -32.76 2.92
N TRP A 336 49.62 -31.56 2.82
CA TRP A 336 48.71 -31.03 3.84
C TRP A 336 47.27 -30.82 3.37
N ALA A 337 47.03 -30.58 2.08
CA ALA A 337 45.75 -30.05 1.61
C ALA A 337 44.52 -30.91 1.96
N VAL A 338 44.68 -32.23 2.02
CA VAL A 338 43.55 -33.15 2.31
C VAL A 338 43.26 -33.26 3.82
N VAL A 339 44.28 -33.13 4.68
CA VAL A 339 44.15 -33.38 6.14
C VAL A 339 43.93 -32.09 6.92
N LEU A 340 44.48 -30.98 6.42
CA LEU A 340 44.51 -29.70 7.11
C LEU A 340 43.12 -29.10 7.42
N PRO A 341 42.06 -29.23 6.59
CA PRO A 341 40.73 -28.76 6.97
C PRO A 341 40.25 -29.37 8.29
N GLY A 342 40.37 -30.69 8.45
CA GLY A 342 39.94 -31.39 9.67
C GLY A 342 40.85 -31.09 10.88
N ILE A 343 42.14 -30.88 10.66
CA ILE A 343 43.10 -30.46 11.71
C ILE A 343 42.85 -29.01 12.14
N TYR A 344 42.55 -28.11 11.20
CA TYR A 344 42.20 -26.71 11.49
C TYR A 344 40.92 -26.64 12.33
N MET A 345 39.89 -27.41 11.94
CA MET A 345 38.66 -27.54 12.72
C MET A 345 38.91 -28.10 14.13
N GLY A 346 39.83 -29.07 14.26
CA GLY A 346 40.23 -29.62 15.57
C GLY A 346 41.00 -28.63 16.44
N TRP A 347 41.94 -27.89 15.85
CA TRP A 347 42.69 -26.81 16.51
C TRP A 347 41.77 -25.69 17.00
N ALA A 348 40.86 -25.24 16.14
CA ALA A 348 39.91 -24.19 16.50
C ALA A 348 38.85 -24.64 17.53
N GLY A 349 38.62 -25.96 17.66
CA GLY A 349 37.61 -26.52 18.54
C GLY A 349 38.07 -26.94 19.94
N ASN A 350 39.38 -27.07 20.20
CA ASN A 350 39.87 -27.78 21.38
C ASN A 350 41.07 -27.12 22.10
N ASP A 351 41.08 -25.79 22.21
CA ASP A 351 42.11 -25.10 22.98
C ASP A 351 41.87 -25.30 24.49
N ASP A 352 42.48 -26.34 25.06
CA ASP A 352 42.53 -26.70 26.49
C ASP A 352 43.32 -25.65 27.33
N GLY A 353 43.12 -24.35 27.10
CA GLY A 353 43.57 -23.27 27.97
C GLY A 353 45.07 -22.92 27.90
N SER A 354 45.79 -23.25 26.83
CA SER A 354 47.22 -22.93 26.72
C SER A 354 47.66 -22.32 25.39
N GLY A 355 47.08 -21.16 25.05
CA GLY A 355 47.86 -20.07 24.48
C GLY A 355 47.46 -19.57 23.10
N ALA A 356 47.15 -18.28 23.11
CA ALA A 356 47.22 -17.31 22.02
C ALA A 356 45.98 -17.14 21.12
N THR A 357 45.01 -16.33 21.60
CA THR A 357 44.69 -14.97 21.11
C THR A 357 44.51 -14.67 19.60
N ASN A 358 44.61 -15.62 18.66
CA ASN A 358 44.57 -15.31 17.23
C ASN A 358 43.40 -15.92 16.45
N ALA A 359 42.67 -16.90 17.01
CA ALA A 359 41.40 -17.35 16.44
C ALA A 359 40.20 -16.49 16.92
N GLY A 360 40.44 -15.24 17.32
CA GLY A 360 39.46 -14.29 17.88
C GLY A 360 38.33 -13.86 16.94
N TRP A 361 38.03 -14.64 15.91
CA TRP A 361 37.07 -14.33 14.85
C TRP A 361 35.91 -15.31 14.74
N TYR A 362 35.98 -16.51 15.36
CA TYR A 362 34.98 -17.58 15.20
C TYR A 362 34.64 -18.29 16.53
N PRO A 363 33.54 -17.92 17.22
CA PRO A 363 33.10 -18.63 18.42
C PRO A 363 32.55 -20.01 18.05
N ILE A 364 33.24 -21.07 18.45
CA ILE A 364 32.74 -22.45 18.38
C ILE A 364 32.27 -22.83 19.79
N SER A 365 31.03 -23.29 19.93
CA SER A 365 30.55 -23.81 21.20
C SER A 365 31.35 -25.06 21.58
N GLY A 366 31.73 -25.21 22.85
CA GLY A 366 32.57 -26.32 23.36
C GLY A 366 31.97 -27.74 23.19
N ASP A 367 30.80 -27.84 22.58
CA ASP A 367 30.06 -29.06 22.29
C ASP A 367 29.64 -29.17 20.81
N ALA A 368 30.31 -28.43 19.92
CA ALA A 368 30.14 -28.59 18.47
C ALA A 368 30.67 -29.95 17.95
N PHE A 369 31.53 -30.60 18.73
CA PHE A 369 32.21 -31.83 18.37
C PHE A 369 32.01 -32.90 19.43
N GLN A 370 31.80 -34.14 19.01
CA GLN A 370 31.75 -35.31 19.90
C GLN A 370 32.98 -36.17 19.66
N PHE A 371 33.66 -36.54 20.75
CA PHE A 371 34.74 -37.51 20.69
C PHE A 371 34.23 -38.82 20.08
N ALA A 372 34.85 -39.24 18.98
CA ALA A 372 34.45 -40.44 18.26
C ALA A 372 35.40 -41.60 18.57
N SER A 373 36.71 -41.35 18.48
CA SER A 373 37.75 -42.38 18.63
C SER A 373 39.11 -41.74 18.77
N SER A 374 40.11 -42.50 19.21
CA SER A 374 41.51 -42.12 19.10
C SER A 374 42.25 -43.04 18.13
N GLU A 375 43.20 -42.46 17.42
CA GLU A 375 44.13 -43.16 16.55
C GLU A 375 45.56 -42.79 16.97
N GLY A 376 46.15 -43.61 17.85
CA GLY A 376 47.42 -43.26 18.50
C GLY A 376 47.23 -42.04 19.41
N ILE A 377 48.02 -40.99 19.20
CA ILE A 377 47.86 -39.72 19.92
C ILE A 377 46.84 -38.78 19.28
N ILE A 378 46.37 -39.08 18.05
CA ILE A 378 45.34 -38.26 17.40
C ILE A 378 43.97 -38.59 17.98
N ARG A 379 43.26 -37.58 18.51
CA ARG A 379 41.87 -37.65 18.93
C ARG A 379 40.98 -37.25 17.75
N LYS A 380 40.09 -38.15 17.34
CA LYS A 380 39.13 -37.93 16.26
C LYS A 380 37.78 -37.54 16.84
N TYR A 381 37.20 -36.48 16.30
CA TYR A 381 35.88 -36.00 16.65
C TYR A 381 34.95 -36.04 15.43
N ASN A 382 33.68 -36.32 15.68
CA ASN A 382 32.61 -36.12 14.71
C ASN A 382 31.96 -34.78 14.98
N GLN A 383 31.41 -34.16 13.95
CA GLN A 383 30.60 -32.99 14.17
C GLN A 383 29.28 -33.44 14.79
N LEU A 384 28.89 -32.85 15.92
CA LEU A 384 27.58 -33.15 16.48
C LEU A 384 26.52 -32.67 15.50
N ASN A 385 25.74 -33.61 14.96
CA ASN A 385 24.59 -33.27 14.15
C ASN A 385 23.63 -32.51 15.06
N ARG A 386 23.54 -31.19 14.89
CA ARG A 386 22.77 -30.32 15.81
C ARG A 386 21.28 -30.64 15.78
N GLY A 387 20.81 -31.43 14.80
CA GLY A 387 19.46 -31.97 14.79
C GLY A 387 19.20 -32.95 15.93
N LYS A 388 18.80 -32.44 17.10
CA LYS A 388 18.07 -33.22 18.10
C LYS A 388 16.78 -32.52 18.52
N VAL A 389 15.74 -33.37 18.48
CA VAL A 389 14.35 -33.24 18.94
C VAL A 389 13.73 -31.89 18.66
N ALA A 390 12.95 -31.85 17.56
CA ALA A 390 11.83 -30.92 17.46
C ALA A 390 11.04 -31.01 18.78
N HIS A 391 11.08 -29.94 19.58
CA HIS A 391 10.01 -29.74 20.53
C HIS A 391 8.77 -29.57 19.65
N ASN A 392 7.93 -30.62 19.58
CA ASN A 392 6.54 -30.48 19.19
C ASN A 392 5.90 -29.60 20.26
N ALA A 393 6.19 -28.30 20.21
CA ALA A 393 5.51 -27.28 20.96
C ALA A 393 4.22 -27.06 20.19
N SER A 394 3.18 -27.80 20.57
CA SER A 394 1.82 -27.41 20.24
C SER A 394 1.57 -26.03 20.86
N TYR A 395 1.20 -25.06 20.03
CA TYR A 395 0.81 -23.73 20.44
C TYR A 395 -0.17 -23.81 21.62
N LEU A 396 0.12 -23.10 22.71
CA LEU A 396 -0.90 -22.85 23.72
C LEU A 396 -2.03 -22.04 23.05
N PRO A 397 -3.30 -22.35 23.34
CA PRO A 397 -4.40 -21.49 22.92
C PRO A 397 -4.18 -20.08 23.48
N LEU A 398 -4.09 -19.09 22.58
CA LEU A 398 -4.03 -17.65 22.94
C LEU A 398 -5.15 -17.25 23.93
N SER A 399 -6.23 -18.03 24.04
CA SER A 399 -7.33 -17.80 24.98
C SER A 399 -6.93 -17.84 26.47
N ALA A 400 -5.76 -18.35 26.84
CA ALA A 400 -5.28 -18.37 28.23
C ALA A 400 -4.56 -17.08 28.66
N ILE A 401 -4.08 -16.27 27.71
CA ILE A 401 -3.32 -15.04 27.96
C ILE A 401 -4.10 -13.88 27.33
N THR A 402 -4.99 -13.27 28.10
CA THR A 402 -5.76 -12.11 27.64
C THR A 402 -4.85 -10.90 27.41
N SER A 403 -5.15 -10.10 26.38
CA SER A 403 -4.44 -8.86 26.01
C SER A 403 -4.26 -7.83 27.13
N ASP A 404 -4.97 -8.01 28.25
CA ASP A 404 -5.16 -7.01 29.31
C ASP A 404 -4.33 -7.31 30.57
N LEU A 405 -3.46 -8.33 30.54
CA LEU A 405 -2.58 -8.60 31.67
C LEU A 405 -1.55 -7.47 31.82
N THR A 406 -1.51 -6.86 33.01
CA THR A 406 -0.41 -5.97 33.38
C THR A 406 0.90 -6.77 33.39
N GLN A 407 2.03 -6.10 33.17
CA GLN A 407 3.36 -6.73 33.17
C GLN A 407 3.63 -7.58 34.43
N SER A 408 3.17 -7.11 35.59
CA SER A 408 3.28 -7.85 36.85
C SER A 408 2.42 -9.11 36.86
N ALA A 409 1.20 -9.05 36.30
CA ALA A 409 0.30 -10.19 36.24
C ALA A 409 0.78 -11.24 35.25
N TYR A 410 1.36 -10.82 34.12
CA TYR A 410 2.00 -11.74 33.18
C TYR A 410 3.22 -12.43 33.81
N ARG A 411 4.07 -11.69 34.53
CA ARG A 411 5.20 -12.29 35.27
C ARG A 411 4.71 -13.30 36.32
N ASP A 412 3.73 -12.92 37.12
CA ASP A 412 3.13 -13.82 38.12
C ASP A 412 2.57 -15.10 37.46
N GLU A 413 2.00 -14.99 36.26
CA GLU A 413 1.48 -16.11 35.49
C GLU A 413 2.60 -16.98 34.89
N VAL A 414 3.69 -16.37 34.40
CA VAL A 414 4.88 -17.07 33.92
C VAL A 414 5.43 -17.96 35.02
N ASP A 415 5.64 -17.36 36.19
CA ASP A 415 6.17 -18.09 37.33
C ASP A 415 5.16 -19.14 37.82
N ARG A 416 3.87 -18.82 37.89
CA ARG A 416 2.84 -19.81 38.25
C ARG A 416 2.88 -21.05 37.36
N ILE A 417 2.92 -20.87 36.03
CA ILE A 417 2.95 -21.98 35.06
C ILE A 417 4.25 -22.77 35.19
N MET A 418 5.39 -22.10 35.32
CA MET A 418 6.68 -22.74 35.55
C MET A 418 6.67 -23.58 36.84
N PHE A 419 6.17 -23.03 37.94
CA PHE A 419 6.06 -23.72 39.21
C PHE A 419 5.10 -24.92 39.14
N GLN A 420 3.95 -24.77 38.49
CA GLN A 420 3.05 -25.91 38.26
C GLN A 420 3.68 -26.97 37.36
N ALA A 421 4.45 -26.59 36.35
CA ALA A 421 5.13 -27.52 35.46
C ALA A 421 6.24 -28.32 36.17
N ILE A 422 6.91 -27.71 37.17
CA ILE A 422 8.04 -28.29 37.90
C ILE A 422 7.58 -29.05 39.15
N PHE A 423 6.68 -28.46 39.93
CA PHE A 423 6.28 -28.96 41.25
C PHE A 423 4.87 -29.56 41.30
N GLY A 424 4.08 -29.43 40.22
CA GLY A 424 2.69 -29.90 40.18
C GLY A 424 1.79 -29.17 41.20
N ASP A 425 0.83 -29.89 41.76
CA ASP A 425 -0.10 -29.37 42.78
C ASP A 425 0.54 -29.27 44.19
N GLN A 426 1.84 -29.53 44.32
CA GLN A 426 2.51 -29.61 45.64
C GLN A 426 2.85 -28.24 46.25
N ILE A 427 2.63 -27.14 45.52
CA ILE A 427 2.91 -25.78 45.98
C ILE A 427 1.71 -24.89 45.64
N GLU A 428 1.08 -24.29 46.66
CA GLU A 428 0.11 -23.21 46.47
C GLU A 428 0.84 -21.92 46.09
N TRP A 429 0.62 -21.43 44.88
CA TRP A 429 1.21 -20.19 44.39
C TRP A 429 0.54 -18.97 45.04
N SER A 430 1.25 -18.24 45.89
CA SER A 430 0.80 -16.96 46.46
C SER A 430 1.76 -15.81 46.09
N LYS A 431 1.69 -15.33 44.84
CA LYS A 431 2.45 -14.19 44.24
C LYS A 431 3.99 -14.35 44.21
N GLY A 432 4.56 -14.34 43.01
CA GLY A 432 5.91 -14.85 42.76
C GLY A 432 7.08 -14.01 43.23
N ASP A 433 6.89 -12.70 43.30
CA ASP A 433 7.97 -11.75 43.55
C ASP A 433 8.54 -11.80 44.98
N GLU A 434 7.79 -12.39 45.93
CA GLU A 434 8.21 -12.44 47.33
C GLU A 434 8.88 -13.77 47.71
N LEU A 435 8.61 -14.84 46.95
CA LEU A 435 9.00 -16.21 47.28
C LEU A 435 10.40 -16.58 46.75
N MET A 436 10.81 -15.97 45.63
CA MET A 436 11.99 -16.35 44.85
C MET A 436 13.09 -15.30 44.96
N LYS A 437 14.31 -15.76 45.25
CA LYS A 437 15.51 -14.93 45.32
C LYS A 437 16.24 -14.87 43.97
N GLU A 438 16.40 -16.01 43.30
CA GLU A 438 17.05 -16.10 41.98
C GLU A 438 16.40 -17.18 41.12
N ARG A 439 16.28 -16.89 39.82
CA ARG A 439 16.08 -17.84 38.74
C ARG A 439 17.32 -17.85 37.86
N CYS A 440 18.10 -18.94 37.93
CA CYS A 440 19.31 -19.10 37.14
C CYS A 440 19.12 -20.22 36.12
N TYR A 441 19.12 -19.88 34.84
CA TYR A 441 19.15 -20.85 33.75
C TYR A 441 20.60 -21.24 33.49
N VAL A 442 20.92 -22.51 33.68
CA VAL A 442 22.29 -23.03 33.73
C VAL A 442 22.54 -23.95 32.54
N ARG A 443 23.61 -23.64 31.81
CA ARG A 443 24.20 -24.52 30.79
C ARG A 443 25.57 -25.02 31.25
N ASP A 444 26.02 -26.14 30.68
CA ASP A 444 27.38 -26.69 30.87
C ASP A 444 27.78 -26.91 32.34
N ALA A 445 26.77 -27.18 33.18
CA ALA A 445 26.86 -27.29 34.63
C ALA A 445 27.51 -26.07 35.32
N CYS A 446 27.42 -24.87 34.74
CA CYS A 446 28.00 -23.63 35.27
C CYS A 446 27.20 -23.04 36.45
N PHE A 447 26.85 -23.85 37.44
CA PHE A 447 26.09 -23.45 38.62
C PHE A 447 26.80 -22.39 39.48
N ASP A 448 28.13 -22.35 39.42
CA ASP A 448 28.98 -21.44 40.20
C ASP A 448 28.91 -20.00 39.69
N ALA A 449 28.47 -19.78 38.46
CA ALA A 449 28.31 -18.44 37.89
C ALA A 449 26.97 -17.78 38.25
N CYS A 450 26.01 -18.52 38.83
CA CYS A 450 24.77 -17.93 39.33
C CYS A 450 25.03 -16.93 40.48
N LEU A 451 24.20 -15.89 40.61
CA LEU A 451 24.39 -14.80 41.59
C LEU A 451 24.16 -15.25 43.04
N GLY A 452 23.29 -16.24 43.26
CA GLY A 452 22.93 -16.77 44.56
C GLY A 452 22.36 -15.70 45.50
N GLU A 453 23.03 -15.46 46.64
CA GLU A 453 22.57 -14.51 47.66
C GLU A 453 22.59 -13.04 47.21
N ASN A 454 23.34 -12.72 46.15
CA ASN A 454 23.46 -11.37 45.60
C ASN A 454 22.35 -11.04 44.59
N ALA A 455 21.45 -11.98 44.30
CA ALA A 455 20.34 -11.77 43.36
C ALA A 455 19.26 -10.81 43.89
N THR A 456 18.63 -10.09 42.97
CA THR A 456 17.60 -9.04 43.14
C THR A 456 16.18 -9.62 43.27
N ASN A 457 15.93 -10.43 44.31
CA ASN A 457 14.61 -10.97 44.67
C ASN A 457 13.78 -11.50 43.47
N GLY A 458 14.42 -12.27 42.57
CA GLY A 458 13.74 -12.94 41.45
C GLY A 458 13.32 -12.06 40.28
N LEU A 459 13.60 -10.74 40.31
CA LEU A 459 13.18 -9.80 39.26
C LEU A 459 13.96 -10.00 37.94
N ASP A 460 15.22 -10.40 38.03
CA ASP A 460 16.10 -10.56 36.88
C ASP A 460 16.24 -12.02 36.46
N PHE A 461 16.52 -12.24 35.17
CA PHE A 461 16.86 -13.56 34.64
C PHE A 461 18.38 -13.71 34.60
N THR A 462 18.90 -14.68 35.36
CA THR A 462 20.33 -15.04 35.30
C THR A 462 20.54 -16.16 34.31
N PHE A 463 21.46 -15.98 33.36
CA PHE A 463 21.91 -16.99 32.41
C PHE A 463 23.35 -17.34 32.74
N ALA A 464 23.60 -18.55 33.20
CA ALA A 464 24.93 -19.05 33.52
C ALA A 464 25.38 -20.05 32.47
N TYR A 465 26.52 -19.78 31.83
CA TYR A 465 27.05 -20.59 30.74
C TYR A 465 28.58 -20.56 30.72
N ARG A 466 29.19 -21.49 29.99
CA ARG A 466 30.62 -21.52 29.79
C ARG A 466 30.98 -20.57 28.65
N ASP A 467 31.79 -19.55 28.94
CA ASP A 467 32.31 -18.64 27.92
C ASP A 467 33.27 -19.42 27.00
N PRO A 468 33.04 -19.44 25.68
CA PRO A 468 33.85 -20.20 24.74
C PRO A 468 35.26 -19.64 24.60
N PHE A 469 35.49 -18.35 24.90
CA PHE A 469 36.81 -17.73 24.78
C PHE A 469 37.70 -17.97 26.00
N SER A 470 37.11 -17.96 27.20
CA SER A 470 37.85 -18.14 28.45
C SER A 470 37.77 -19.55 29.02
N ASN A 471 36.85 -20.38 28.51
CA ASN A 471 36.45 -21.68 29.07
C ASN A 471 36.04 -21.58 30.57
N GLN A 472 35.72 -20.38 31.05
CA GLN A 472 35.27 -20.13 32.41
C GLN A 472 33.75 -20.04 32.45
N CYS A 473 33.16 -20.48 33.55
CA CYS A 473 31.75 -20.25 33.79
C CYS A 473 31.52 -18.76 34.04
N THR A 474 30.70 -18.14 33.20
CA THR A 474 30.27 -16.75 33.29
C THR A 474 28.77 -16.68 33.47
N SER A 475 28.25 -15.53 33.88
CA SER A 475 26.81 -15.28 33.91
C SER A 475 26.46 -13.91 33.35
N LYS A 476 25.26 -13.86 32.75
CA LYS A 476 24.64 -12.63 32.31
C LYS A 476 23.29 -12.46 33.00
N VAL A 477 23.06 -11.24 33.47
CA VAL A 477 21.83 -10.85 34.14
C VAL A 477 21.06 -9.95 33.20
N LEU A 478 19.82 -10.32 32.88
CA LEU A 478 18.94 -9.50 32.05
C LEU A 478 17.75 -9.01 32.87
N SER A 479 17.63 -7.69 32.94
CA SER A 479 16.45 -6.98 33.45
C SER A 479 15.56 -6.59 32.28
N TYR A 480 14.79 -7.52 31.73
CA TYR A 480 13.91 -7.22 30.59
C TYR A 480 12.45 -7.04 31.00
N THR A 481 11.77 -6.13 30.32
CA THR A 481 10.32 -5.94 30.43
C THR A 481 9.61 -7.06 29.66
N MET A 482 9.26 -8.16 30.35
CA MET A 482 8.42 -9.21 29.75
C MET A 482 7.11 -8.61 29.23
N ASN A 483 6.86 -8.70 27.93
CA ASN A 483 5.61 -8.26 27.34
C ASN A 483 4.51 -9.33 27.59
N ASN A 484 3.26 -8.90 27.70
CA ASN A 484 2.10 -9.73 28.06
C ASN A 484 1.64 -10.74 26.99
N ARG A 485 2.51 -11.09 26.02
CA ARG A 485 2.20 -12.02 24.92
C ARG A 485 3.28 -13.08 24.68
N GLY A 486 4.15 -13.36 25.64
CA GLY A 486 5.11 -14.44 25.51
C GLY A 486 4.51 -15.82 25.76
N TYR A 487 5.27 -16.88 25.45
CA TYR A 487 4.82 -18.26 25.63
C TYR A 487 5.37 -18.82 26.93
N VAL A 488 4.49 -19.33 27.78
CA VAL A 488 4.89 -20.02 29.01
C VAL A 488 4.14 -21.33 29.06
N SER A 489 4.85 -22.42 28.76
CA SER A 489 4.30 -23.77 28.79
C SER A 489 5.32 -24.74 29.35
N ARG A 490 4.89 -25.94 29.76
CA ARG A 490 5.82 -26.99 30.18
C ARG A 490 6.78 -27.39 29.05
N GLU A 491 6.30 -27.34 27.81
CA GLU A 491 7.07 -27.61 26.60
C GLU A 491 8.13 -26.52 26.35
N CYS A 492 7.80 -25.26 26.66
CA CYS A 492 8.71 -24.10 26.57
C CYS A 492 9.98 -24.28 27.41
N TYR A 493 9.82 -24.82 28.63
CA TYR A 493 10.95 -25.13 29.52
C TYR A 493 11.66 -26.44 29.17
N GLY A 494 11.09 -27.25 28.24
CA GLY A 494 11.67 -28.50 27.78
C GLY A 494 11.93 -29.54 28.87
N ILE A 495 11.20 -29.48 29.99
CA ILE A 495 11.47 -30.31 31.18
C ILE A 495 11.39 -31.80 30.83
N GLY A 496 12.49 -32.52 31.06
CA GLY A 496 12.65 -33.95 30.78
C GLY A 496 13.05 -34.27 29.34
N LYS A 497 13.38 -33.26 28.52
CA LYS A 497 13.73 -33.43 27.09
C LYS A 497 15.07 -32.81 26.70
N GLY A 498 15.63 -31.91 27.50
CA GLY A 498 16.89 -31.23 27.18
C GLY A 498 18.06 -31.69 28.06
N ASN A 499 19.17 -30.93 28.01
CA ASN A 499 20.44 -31.29 28.66
C ASN A 499 20.91 -30.21 29.65
N SER A 500 20.13 -29.15 29.80
CA SER A 500 20.45 -27.99 30.64
C SER A 500 19.75 -28.11 31.99
N SER A 501 19.93 -27.11 32.84
CA SER A 501 19.30 -27.10 34.16
C SER A 501 18.78 -25.72 34.53
N ILE A 502 17.80 -25.68 35.41
CA ILE A 502 17.32 -24.43 36.01
C ILE A 502 17.51 -24.53 37.51
N ARG A 503 18.24 -23.57 38.08
CA ARG A 503 18.44 -23.43 39.52
C ARG A 503 17.53 -22.34 40.05
N PHE A 504 16.71 -22.71 41.02
CA PHE A 504 15.90 -21.81 41.82
C PHE A 504 16.52 -21.61 43.18
N MET A 505 16.55 -20.36 43.63
CA MET A 505 16.91 -20.01 45.00
C MET A 505 15.73 -19.28 45.63
N PHE A 506 15.33 -19.71 46.83
CA PHE A 506 14.13 -19.20 47.51
C PHE A 506 14.48 -18.19 48.60
N ASN A 507 13.54 -17.27 48.88
CA ASN A 507 13.68 -16.32 49.97
C ASN A 507 13.45 -17.03 51.32
N GLN A 508 14.49 -17.03 52.17
CA GLN A 508 14.49 -17.71 53.47
C GLN A 508 13.35 -17.24 54.39
N ASN A 509 12.89 -15.99 54.28
CA ASN A 509 11.87 -15.41 55.14
C ASN A 509 10.42 -15.78 54.75
N LYS A 510 10.23 -16.40 53.58
CA LYS A 510 8.91 -16.77 53.01
C LYS A 510 8.77 -18.29 52.84
N TYR A 511 9.76 -19.04 53.34
CA TYR A 511 9.93 -20.48 53.22
C TYR A 511 8.76 -21.33 53.73
N ASN A 512 8.03 -20.84 54.74
CA ASN A 512 6.91 -21.56 55.37
C ASN A 512 5.71 -21.80 54.43
N GLN A 513 5.71 -21.22 53.23
CA GLN A 513 4.67 -21.41 52.22
C GLN A 513 4.98 -22.58 51.25
N ILE A 514 6.22 -23.08 51.23
CA ILE A 514 6.65 -24.18 50.37
C ILE A 514 6.71 -25.46 51.20
N HIS A 515 5.87 -26.45 50.91
CA HIS A 515 5.81 -27.73 51.63
C HIS A 515 6.94 -28.70 51.25
N VAL A 516 8.16 -28.19 51.06
CA VAL A 516 9.36 -28.99 50.77
C VAL A 516 10.42 -28.69 51.85
N PRO A 517 10.61 -29.55 52.86
CA PRO A 517 11.52 -29.29 53.98
C PRO A 517 13.01 -29.30 53.56
N GLY A 518 13.78 -28.26 53.92
CA GLY A 518 15.25 -28.25 53.89
C GLY A 518 15.96 -27.77 52.61
N LEU A 519 15.28 -27.32 51.56
CA LEU A 519 15.86 -26.93 50.27
C LEU A 519 15.93 -25.41 50.09
N LYS A 520 17.06 -24.81 50.47
CA LYS A 520 17.43 -23.41 50.15
C LYS A 520 17.53 -23.15 48.63
N THR A 521 17.88 -24.19 47.88
CA THR A 521 18.08 -24.17 46.43
C THR A 521 17.47 -25.43 45.83
N TYR A 522 16.78 -25.31 44.71
CA TYR A 522 16.23 -26.43 43.97
C TYR A 522 16.74 -26.42 42.53
N VAL A 523 17.14 -27.57 42.00
CA VAL A 523 17.66 -27.70 40.64
C VAL A 523 16.75 -28.63 39.86
N VAL A 524 16.26 -28.14 38.72
CA VAL A 524 15.55 -28.93 37.72
C VAL A 524 16.57 -29.30 36.65
N ASN A 525 16.78 -30.60 36.46
CA ASN A 525 17.64 -31.13 35.41
C ASN A 525 16.82 -31.40 34.14
N ASP A 526 17.54 -31.68 33.05
CA ASP A 526 16.98 -32.08 31.76
C ASP A 526 16.03 -31.05 31.13
N THR A 527 16.36 -29.75 31.27
CA THR A 527 15.58 -28.64 30.68
C THR A 527 16.11 -28.25 29.29
N ALA A 528 15.30 -27.52 28.52
CA ALA A 528 15.74 -26.89 27.26
C ALA A 528 16.91 -25.93 27.48
N ASP A 529 17.59 -25.54 26.40
CA ASP A 529 18.71 -24.61 26.45
C ASP A 529 18.25 -23.26 27.05
N PRO A 530 19.04 -22.62 27.94
CA PRO A 530 18.67 -21.33 28.54
C PRO A 530 18.21 -20.27 27.53
N PHE A 531 18.81 -20.22 26.34
CA PHE A 531 18.49 -19.23 25.32
C PHE A 531 17.22 -19.60 24.53
N GLU A 532 16.91 -20.89 24.38
CA GLU A 532 15.64 -21.37 23.84
C GLU A 532 14.47 -21.04 24.77
N ILE A 533 14.67 -21.25 26.08
CA ILE A 533 13.72 -20.87 27.12
C ILE A 533 13.50 -19.35 27.10
N PHE A 534 14.58 -18.56 27.01
CA PHE A 534 14.50 -17.11 26.95
C PHE A 534 13.72 -16.62 25.72
N ALA A 535 14.05 -17.13 24.53
CA ALA A 535 13.33 -16.80 23.30
C ALA A 535 11.84 -17.09 23.48
N CYS A 536 11.49 -18.29 23.96
CA CYS A 536 10.11 -18.69 24.21
C CYS A 536 9.34 -17.76 25.17
N ILE A 537 9.91 -17.44 26.33
CA ILE A 537 9.31 -16.55 27.35
C ILE A 537 9.05 -15.15 26.77
N MET A 538 9.89 -14.69 25.84
CA MET A 538 9.71 -13.40 25.16
C MET A 538 8.66 -13.43 24.03
N GLY A 539 8.06 -14.57 23.73
CA GLY A 539 7.14 -14.74 22.60
C GLY A 539 7.83 -15.19 21.31
N GLY A 540 9.06 -15.70 21.45
CA GLY A 540 9.89 -16.40 20.47
C GLY A 540 9.30 -17.71 20.01
N ARG A 541 9.36 -18.04 18.70
CA ARG A 541 9.24 -19.44 18.25
C ARG A 541 10.51 -20.20 18.67
N ILE A 542 10.36 -21.33 19.36
CA ILE A 542 11.48 -22.19 19.76
C ILE A 542 12.00 -22.94 18.53
N PRO A 543 13.32 -22.98 18.28
CA PRO A 543 13.88 -23.79 17.21
C PRO A 543 13.52 -25.27 17.35
N SER A 544 13.22 -25.90 16.22
CA SER A 544 13.18 -27.36 16.11
C SER A 544 14.59 -27.92 15.94
N GLY A 545 15.34 -28.05 17.04
CA GLY A 545 16.62 -28.75 17.03
C GLY A 545 17.81 -27.96 16.47
N GLU A 546 17.83 -26.63 16.65
CA GLU A 546 19.00 -25.79 16.37
C GLU A 546 19.25 -24.85 17.56
N ARG A 547 20.50 -24.76 18.03
CA ARG A 547 20.82 -23.88 19.16
C ARG A 547 20.89 -22.42 18.75
N LEU A 548 20.34 -21.57 19.61
CA LEU A 548 20.50 -20.13 19.54
C LEU A 548 21.91 -19.71 19.97
N PRO A 549 22.43 -18.59 19.43
CA PRO A 549 23.78 -18.13 19.75
C PRO A 549 23.88 -17.61 21.19
N GLU A 550 25.07 -17.73 21.78
CA GLU A 550 25.32 -17.43 23.19
C GLU A 550 25.25 -15.93 23.52
N ASN A 551 25.44 -15.10 22.49
CA ASN A 551 25.28 -13.65 22.56
C ASN A 551 23.84 -13.19 22.26
N LEU A 552 22.87 -14.10 22.10
CA LEU A 552 21.45 -13.72 21.95
C LEU A 552 20.97 -12.80 23.09
N PRO A 553 21.34 -13.05 24.37
CA PRO A 553 21.07 -12.10 25.46
C PRO A 553 21.68 -10.70 25.25
N ASP A 554 22.87 -10.57 24.67
CA ASP A 554 23.49 -9.27 24.35
C ASP A 554 22.74 -8.58 23.23
N PHE A 555 22.39 -9.35 22.22
CA PHE A 555 21.63 -8.88 21.08
C PHE A 555 20.24 -8.37 21.46
N VAL A 556 19.50 -9.10 22.30
CA VAL A 556 18.17 -8.70 22.75
C VAL A 556 18.23 -7.46 23.65
N ASP A 557 19.28 -7.35 24.46
CA ASP A 557 19.52 -6.20 25.34
C ASP A 557 19.84 -4.92 24.52
N THR A 558 20.48 -5.08 23.36
CA THR A 558 20.61 -3.99 22.38
C THR A 558 19.29 -3.68 21.68
N ARG A 559 18.95 -2.39 21.55
CA ARG A 559 17.77 -1.97 20.78
C ARG A 559 17.94 -2.38 19.32
N THR A 560 16.83 -2.73 18.68
CA THR A 560 16.82 -2.94 17.23
C THR A 560 17.05 -1.57 16.59
N ASN A 561 18.19 -1.34 15.95
CA ASN A 561 18.44 -0.13 15.16
C ASN A 561 17.68 -0.19 13.82
N MET A 562 16.52 -0.87 13.83
CA MET A 562 15.70 -1.12 12.67
C MET A 562 14.48 -0.22 12.67
N ILE A 563 14.04 0.09 11.47
CA ILE A 563 12.95 0.96 11.14
C ILE A 563 12.03 0.18 10.21
N PHE A 564 10.76 0.17 10.55
CA PHE A 564 9.70 -0.30 9.68
C PHE A 564 9.15 0.90 8.92
N LEU A 565 9.34 0.86 7.60
CA LEU A 565 8.84 1.86 6.67
C LEU A 565 7.61 1.29 6.01
N GLN A 566 6.51 2.02 6.05
CA GLN A 566 5.27 1.61 5.41
C GLN A 566 4.68 2.79 4.67
N SER A 567 4.36 2.62 3.40
CA SER A 567 3.61 3.63 2.65
C SER A 567 2.29 3.10 2.12
N PHE A 568 1.32 4.01 2.09
CA PHE A 568 -0.04 3.75 1.68
C PHE A 568 -0.39 4.68 0.55
N GLU A 569 -0.73 4.12 -0.59
CA GLU A 569 -1.25 4.86 -1.72
C GLU A 569 -2.78 4.86 -1.70
N ARG A 570 -3.38 6.05 -1.88
CA ARG A 570 -4.81 6.21 -2.16
C ARG A 570 -5.21 5.70 -3.54
N GLY A 571 -4.24 5.39 -4.39
CA GLY A 571 -4.47 4.81 -5.71
C GLY A 571 -5.05 5.75 -6.73
N SER A 572 -5.78 5.17 -7.69
CA SER A 572 -6.41 5.87 -8.81
C SER A 572 -7.54 6.82 -8.41
N GLU A 573 -8.01 6.78 -7.16
CA GLU A 573 -9.11 7.60 -6.68
C GLU A 573 -8.85 9.11 -6.78
N GLN A 574 -7.68 9.55 -6.31
CA GLN A 574 -7.30 10.95 -6.36
C GLN A 574 -7.08 11.41 -7.80
N ILE A 575 -6.55 10.52 -8.65
CA ILE A 575 -6.37 10.77 -10.08
C ILE A 575 -7.75 11.02 -10.74
N PHE A 576 -8.77 10.22 -10.41
CA PHE A 576 -10.13 10.41 -10.94
C PHE A 576 -10.76 11.73 -10.49
N LEU A 577 -10.66 12.08 -9.21
CA LEU A 577 -11.19 13.35 -8.71
C LEU A 577 -10.53 14.54 -9.42
N ASN A 578 -9.20 14.52 -9.53
CA ASN A 578 -8.44 15.55 -10.24
C ASN A 578 -8.85 15.63 -11.73
N PHE A 579 -9.04 14.49 -12.38
CA PHE A 579 -9.47 14.44 -13.77
C PHE A 579 -10.89 14.98 -13.96
N TYR A 580 -11.83 14.63 -13.08
CA TYR A 580 -13.20 15.16 -13.13
C TYR A 580 -13.26 16.68 -12.89
N GLU A 581 -12.46 17.20 -11.96
CA GLU A 581 -12.34 18.64 -11.74
C GLU A 581 -11.75 19.36 -12.95
N LEU A 582 -10.72 18.79 -13.59
CA LEU A 582 -10.12 19.34 -14.80
C LEU A 582 -11.12 19.39 -15.97
N LEU A 583 -11.86 18.30 -16.19
CA LEU A 583 -12.92 18.26 -17.20
C LEU A 583 -14.03 19.28 -16.92
N THR A 584 -14.40 19.46 -15.64
CA THR A 584 -15.39 20.46 -15.23
C THR A 584 -14.91 21.89 -15.53
N LEU A 585 -13.62 22.18 -15.26
CA LEU A 585 -13.01 23.48 -15.59
C LEU A 585 -12.94 23.73 -17.10
N LEU A 586 -12.57 22.71 -17.88
CA LEU A 586 -12.58 22.76 -19.34
C LEU A 586 -14.00 23.06 -19.87
N GLY A 587 -15.01 22.36 -19.35
CA GLY A 587 -16.41 22.61 -19.68
C GLY A 587 -16.86 24.03 -19.36
N CYS A 588 -16.48 24.56 -18.19
CA CYS A 588 -16.75 25.95 -17.80
C CYS A 588 -16.05 26.96 -18.73
N THR A 589 -14.84 26.67 -19.18
CA THR A 589 -14.06 27.50 -20.11
C THR A 589 -14.72 27.55 -21.48
N ILE A 590 -15.15 26.39 -21.98
CA ILE A 590 -15.91 26.30 -23.23
C ILE A 590 -17.22 27.07 -23.08
N PHE A 591 -17.98 26.87 -21.99
CA PHE A 591 -19.21 27.61 -21.74
C PHE A 591 -19.00 29.14 -21.75
N ALA A 592 -17.96 29.63 -21.07
CA ALA A 592 -17.62 31.06 -21.06
C ALA A 592 -17.28 31.59 -22.47
N CYS A 593 -16.52 30.84 -23.26
CA CYS A 593 -16.22 31.21 -24.65
C CYS A 593 -17.50 31.32 -25.51
N TRP A 594 -18.46 30.42 -25.31
CA TRP A 594 -19.74 30.46 -26.02
C TRP A 594 -20.62 31.62 -25.56
N VAL A 595 -20.65 31.91 -24.26
CA VAL A 595 -21.32 33.10 -23.71
C VAL A 595 -20.69 34.36 -24.30
N ALA A 596 -19.36 34.45 -24.39
CA ALA A 596 -18.67 35.57 -25.01
C ALA A 596 -19.08 35.72 -26.48
N LYS A 597 -19.04 34.64 -27.26
CA LYS A 597 -19.41 34.63 -28.68
C LYS A 597 -20.85 35.10 -28.90
N VAL A 598 -21.81 34.58 -28.12
CA VAL A 598 -23.22 34.97 -28.22
C VAL A 598 -23.41 36.43 -27.79
N SER A 599 -22.76 36.86 -26.72
CA SER A 599 -22.85 38.24 -26.22
C SER A 599 -22.25 39.25 -27.21
N VAL A 600 -21.08 38.97 -27.79
CA VAL A 600 -20.45 39.79 -28.84
C VAL A 600 -21.35 39.88 -30.07
N SER A 601 -21.97 38.77 -30.49
CA SER A 601 -22.94 38.76 -31.59
C SER A 601 -24.14 39.67 -31.29
N ILE A 602 -24.72 39.57 -30.09
CA ILE A 602 -25.83 40.44 -29.64
C ILE A 602 -25.41 41.92 -29.63
N ILE A 603 -24.23 42.24 -29.09
CA ILE A 603 -23.71 43.62 -29.01
C ILE A 603 -23.45 44.18 -30.41
N ARG A 604 -22.76 43.43 -31.28
CA ARG A 604 -22.47 43.84 -32.67
C ARG A 604 -23.74 44.10 -33.47
N HIS A 605 -24.76 43.25 -33.32
CA HIS A 605 -26.02 43.42 -34.04
C HIS A 605 -26.91 44.53 -33.48
N THR A 606 -26.80 44.84 -32.19
CA THR A 606 -27.50 45.99 -31.58
C THR A 606 -26.82 47.32 -31.86
N SER A 607 -25.49 47.35 -31.99
CA SER A 607 -24.73 48.57 -32.32
C SER A 607 -24.84 48.94 -33.80
N MET A 608 -24.75 47.98 -34.73
CA MET A 608 -24.89 48.21 -36.18
C MET A 608 -26.24 48.81 -36.62
N ARG A 609 -27.25 48.80 -35.74
CA ARG A 609 -28.56 49.39 -36.02
C ARG A 609 -28.76 50.77 -35.41
N ALA A 610 -27.84 51.31 -34.60
CA ALA A 610 -27.99 52.65 -34.05
C ALA A 610 -28.12 53.74 -35.14
N ASP A 611 -27.66 53.45 -36.36
CA ASP A 611 -27.52 54.42 -37.46
C ASP A 611 -28.66 54.38 -38.51
N ALA A 612 -29.73 53.60 -38.33
CA ALA A 612 -30.84 53.49 -39.31
C ALA A 612 -32.06 54.40 -38.99
N PRO A 613 -32.83 54.89 -40.00
CA PRO A 613 -33.84 55.94 -39.80
C PRO A 613 -35.08 55.55 -38.95
N ASN A 614 -35.38 54.25 -38.79
CA ASN A 614 -36.41 53.73 -37.87
C ASN A 614 -35.82 52.92 -36.70
N ALA A 615 -34.51 53.09 -36.44
CA ALA A 615 -33.76 52.27 -35.51
C ALA A 615 -34.18 52.42 -34.04
N LYS A 616 -34.61 53.61 -33.61
CA LYS A 616 -34.77 53.90 -32.17
C LYS A 616 -35.84 53.03 -31.51
N GLN A 617 -36.97 52.80 -32.17
CA GLN A 617 -38.06 51.98 -31.60
C GLN A 617 -37.74 50.49 -31.65
N LEU A 618 -37.27 49.99 -32.79
CA LEU A 618 -36.88 48.59 -32.96
C LEU A 618 -35.68 48.21 -32.07
N SER A 619 -34.70 49.11 -31.91
CA SER A 619 -33.56 48.89 -31.00
C SER A 619 -33.98 48.92 -29.53
N ALA A 620 -34.93 49.78 -29.14
CA ALA A 620 -35.48 49.79 -27.78
C ALA A 620 -36.23 48.49 -27.46
N GLN A 621 -37.02 47.97 -28.42
CA GLN A 621 -37.78 46.74 -28.26
C GLN A 621 -36.90 45.48 -28.29
N LEU A 622 -35.86 45.48 -29.13
CA LEU A 622 -34.87 44.42 -29.16
C LEU A 622 -34.03 44.40 -27.87
N ARG A 623 -33.61 45.56 -27.36
CA ARG A 623 -32.97 45.68 -26.03
C ARG A 623 -33.90 45.21 -24.91
N TYR A 624 -35.17 45.60 -24.94
CA TYR A 624 -36.17 45.14 -23.97
C TYR A 624 -36.32 43.60 -23.97
N SER A 625 -36.42 43.00 -25.16
CA SER A 625 -36.55 41.55 -25.32
C SER A 625 -35.28 40.82 -24.89
N LEU A 626 -34.10 41.34 -25.23
CA LEU A 626 -32.79 40.81 -24.80
C LEU A 626 -32.61 40.84 -23.29
N THR A 627 -33.01 41.93 -22.61
CA THR A 627 -32.93 42.02 -21.14
C THR A 627 -33.85 41.03 -20.42
N ARG A 628 -34.81 40.42 -21.14
CA ARG A 628 -35.73 39.39 -20.61
C ARG A 628 -35.34 37.96 -21.03
N THR A 629 -34.24 37.79 -21.76
CA THR A 629 -33.74 36.48 -22.20
C THR A 629 -32.43 36.15 -21.48
N SER A 630 -32.28 34.90 -21.03
CA SER A 630 -31.03 34.42 -20.45
C SER A 630 -30.08 33.92 -21.54
N VAL A 631 -28.92 34.58 -21.71
CA VAL A 631 -27.85 34.15 -22.64
C VAL A 631 -27.38 32.72 -22.35
N ALA A 632 -27.38 32.33 -21.08
CA ALA A 632 -26.96 31.00 -20.68
C ALA A 632 -27.86 29.91 -21.26
N ILE A 633 -29.18 30.11 -21.28
CA ILE A 633 -30.13 29.15 -21.88
C ILE A 633 -29.88 28.99 -23.38
N ILE A 634 -29.59 30.10 -24.08
CA ILE A 634 -29.25 30.09 -25.52
C ILE A 634 -28.00 29.23 -25.77
N VAL A 635 -26.96 29.43 -24.95
CA VAL A 635 -25.70 28.68 -25.06
C VAL A 635 -25.93 27.20 -24.81
N TRP A 636 -26.68 26.85 -23.77
CA TRP A 636 -27.01 25.47 -23.45
C TRP A 636 -27.88 24.79 -24.52
N ASP A 637 -28.84 25.49 -25.13
CA ASP A 637 -29.66 24.94 -26.22
C ASP A 637 -28.83 24.71 -27.51
N ARG A 638 -27.81 25.56 -27.76
CA ARG A 638 -26.92 25.45 -28.92
C ARG A 638 -25.78 24.43 -28.74
N GLY A 639 -25.22 24.30 -27.54
CA GLY A 639 -24.08 23.42 -27.20
C GLY A 639 -24.48 22.08 -26.59
N LEU A 640 -25.71 21.61 -26.88
CA LEU A 640 -26.47 20.66 -26.07
C LEU A 640 -25.72 19.36 -25.69
N LEU A 641 -24.98 18.73 -26.60
CA LEU A 641 -24.35 17.43 -26.30
C LEU A 641 -23.10 17.61 -25.43
N LEU A 642 -22.17 18.46 -25.87
CA LEU A 642 -20.87 18.66 -25.22
C LEU A 642 -21.01 19.26 -23.81
N LEU A 643 -21.85 20.30 -23.66
CA LEU A 643 -22.09 20.92 -22.36
C LEU A 643 -22.84 19.99 -21.40
N ARG A 644 -23.69 19.08 -21.91
CA ARG A 644 -24.32 18.04 -21.07
C ARG A 644 -23.32 17.01 -20.56
N CYS A 645 -22.32 16.62 -21.38
CA CYS A 645 -21.25 15.73 -20.92
C CYS A 645 -20.44 16.38 -19.79
N PHE A 646 -20.03 17.65 -19.95
CA PHE A 646 -19.34 18.37 -18.87
C PHE A 646 -20.23 18.64 -17.66
N GLY A 647 -21.51 18.94 -17.87
CA GLY A 647 -22.48 19.09 -16.79
C GLY A 647 -22.68 17.80 -16.00
N PHE A 648 -22.67 16.65 -16.67
CA PHE A 648 -22.73 15.34 -16.03
C PHE A 648 -21.53 15.13 -15.11
N VAL A 649 -20.32 15.33 -15.63
CA VAL A 649 -19.10 15.22 -14.82
C VAL A 649 -19.16 16.17 -13.63
N SER A 650 -19.55 17.43 -13.84
CA SER A 650 -19.70 18.43 -12.78
C SER A 650 -20.69 18.02 -11.69
N LEU A 651 -21.80 17.37 -12.04
CA LEU A 651 -22.77 16.84 -11.07
C LEU A 651 -22.20 15.69 -10.24
N VAL A 652 -21.50 14.76 -10.89
CA VAL A 652 -20.84 13.63 -10.21
C VAL A 652 -19.74 14.15 -9.27
N THR A 653 -18.91 15.08 -9.74
CA THR A 653 -17.87 15.73 -8.92
C THR A 653 -18.48 16.45 -7.73
N TRP A 654 -19.57 17.20 -7.93
CA TRP A 654 -20.28 17.86 -6.83
C TRP A 654 -20.76 16.84 -5.80
N TYR A 655 -21.37 15.74 -6.25
CA TYR A 655 -21.90 14.70 -5.37
C TYR A 655 -20.80 14.07 -4.53
N LEU A 656 -19.73 13.57 -5.16
CA LEU A 656 -18.61 12.93 -4.46
C LEU A 656 -18.02 13.82 -3.35
N HIS A 657 -17.88 15.12 -3.64
CA HIS A 657 -17.42 16.10 -2.65
C HIS A 657 -18.45 16.42 -1.57
N ALA A 658 -19.74 16.47 -1.91
CA ALA A 658 -20.80 16.83 -0.98
C ALA A 658 -21.12 15.70 0.00
N THR A 659 -20.95 14.45 -0.42
CA THR A 659 -21.15 13.28 0.44
C THR A 659 -19.88 12.83 1.14
N GLY A 660 -18.70 13.25 0.70
CA GLY A 660 -17.43 12.74 1.24
C GLY A 660 -17.29 11.23 0.97
N THR A 661 -17.88 10.75 -0.12
CA THR A 661 -17.76 9.35 -0.53
C THR A 661 -16.35 9.14 -1.08
N SER A 662 -15.51 8.46 -0.32
CA SER A 662 -14.14 8.12 -0.71
C SER A 662 -13.75 6.71 -0.30
N CYS A 663 -12.71 6.18 -0.92
CA CYS A 663 -12.03 4.97 -0.48
C CYS A 663 -10.68 5.34 0.13
N SER A 664 -10.37 4.75 1.26
CA SER A 664 -9.10 5.02 1.91
C SER A 664 -8.65 3.85 2.74
N TRP A 665 -7.37 3.86 3.06
CA TRP A 665 -6.80 2.96 4.04
C TRP A 665 -7.29 3.35 5.42
N SER A 666 -7.86 2.38 6.14
CA SER A 666 -8.38 2.59 7.48
C SER A 666 -7.82 1.55 8.45
N VAL A 667 -7.56 1.98 9.68
CA VAL A 667 -7.18 1.12 10.81
C VAL A 667 -8.16 1.41 11.94
N ASN A 668 -8.78 0.37 12.51
CA ASN A 668 -9.81 0.51 13.55
C ASN A 668 -10.95 1.49 13.20
N GLY A 669 -11.30 1.57 11.91
CA GLY A 669 -12.34 2.48 11.40
C GLY A 669 -11.92 3.96 11.31
N GLN A 670 -10.66 4.29 11.60
CA GLN A 670 -10.08 5.63 11.40
C GLN A 670 -9.25 5.66 10.12
N ASP A 671 -9.34 6.75 9.36
CA ASP A 671 -8.56 6.96 8.14
C ASP A 671 -7.09 7.17 8.49
N ILE A 672 -6.17 6.45 7.83
CA ILE A 672 -4.73 6.50 8.13
C ILE A 672 -4.17 7.92 7.97
N TRP A 673 -4.78 8.70 7.07
CA TRP A 673 -4.44 10.10 6.81
C TRP A 673 -4.76 11.06 7.96
N GLN A 674 -5.52 10.60 8.96
CA GLN A 674 -5.88 11.35 10.16
C GLN A 674 -5.15 10.83 11.40
N LEU A 675 -4.44 9.71 11.29
CA LEU A 675 -3.66 9.17 12.41
C LEU A 675 -2.35 9.95 12.54
N ASN A 676 -2.03 10.34 13.77
CA ASN A 676 -0.67 10.75 14.09
C ASN A 676 0.23 9.51 14.14
N SER A 677 1.52 9.67 13.82
CA SER A 677 2.51 8.58 13.86
C SER A 677 2.60 7.86 15.22
N THR A 678 2.12 8.49 16.30
CA THR A 678 2.06 7.89 17.63
C THR A 678 0.83 7.01 17.88
N ASP A 679 -0.27 7.24 17.18
CA ASP A 679 -1.54 6.55 17.43
C ASP A 679 -1.60 5.20 16.71
N PHE A 680 -0.94 5.08 15.55
CA PHE A 680 -0.77 3.82 14.80
C PHE A 680 -0.05 2.75 15.65
N LEU A 681 0.93 3.17 16.47
CA LEU A 681 1.69 2.30 17.38
C LEU A 681 0.84 1.62 18.48
N THR A 682 -0.34 2.16 18.79
CA THR A 682 -1.23 1.57 19.81
C THR A 682 -2.23 0.58 19.22
N THR A 683 -2.37 0.56 17.89
CA THR A 683 -3.32 -0.30 17.14
C THR A 683 -2.70 -1.64 16.75
N ASP A 684 -1.94 -2.23 17.68
CA ASP A 684 -1.02 -3.37 17.61
C ASP A 684 -1.68 -4.74 17.27
N THR A 685 -2.88 -4.75 16.66
CA THR A 685 -3.71 -5.96 16.49
C THR A 685 -4.57 -6.05 15.22
N GLN A 686 -4.72 -5.03 14.38
CA GLN A 686 -5.63 -5.11 13.22
C GLN A 686 -4.98 -4.68 11.91
N GLU A 687 -5.13 -5.52 10.88
CA GLU A 687 -4.65 -5.27 9.52
C GLU A 687 -5.32 -3.99 8.96
N PRO A 688 -4.54 -3.07 8.34
CA PRO A 688 -5.12 -1.94 7.65
C PRO A 688 -6.03 -2.44 6.52
N LEU A 689 -7.27 -1.96 6.50
CA LEU A 689 -8.26 -2.32 5.49
C LEU A 689 -8.47 -1.15 4.55
N TYR A 690 -8.29 -1.41 3.25
CA TYR A 690 -8.73 -0.47 2.22
C TYR A 690 -10.24 -0.59 2.04
N SER A 691 -10.99 0.40 2.53
CA SER A 691 -12.44 0.37 2.51
C SER A 691 -13.01 1.67 1.94
N CYS A 692 -14.21 1.57 1.34
CA CYS A 692 -14.93 2.73 0.86
C CYS A 692 -15.99 3.16 1.87
N GLN A 693 -16.03 4.46 2.14
CA GLN A 693 -17.10 5.04 2.93
C GLN A 693 -18.28 5.42 2.02
N PRO A 694 -19.53 5.11 2.40
CA PRO A 694 -20.70 5.47 1.62
C PRO A 694 -20.91 6.98 1.52
N GLY A 695 -20.24 7.76 2.37
CA GLY A 695 -20.44 9.19 2.53
C GLY A 695 -21.59 9.54 3.48
N ALA A 696 -21.57 10.76 4.00
CA ALA A 696 -22.58 11.33 4.89
C ALA A 696 -23.22 12.58 4.27
N LEU A 697 -24.53 12.75 4.45
CA LEU A 697 -25.29 13.87 3.89
C LEU A 697 -25.11 15.19 4.68
N HIS A 698 -24.00 15.35 5.43
CA HIS A 698 -23.90 16.33 6.51
C HIS A 698 -23.67 17.78 6.03
N ASP A 699 -23.06 17.99 4.86
CA ASP A 699 -22.50 19.30 4.50
C ASP A 699 -23.16 19.98 3.25
N PHE A 700 -24.43 19.70 2.94
CA PHE A 700 -25.05 20.31 1.75
C PHE A 700 -25.29 21.83 1.84
N PHE A 701 -25.51 22.35 3.05
CA PHE A 701 -25.96 23.74 3.24
C PHE A 701 -24.96 24.61 4.01
N TRP A 702 -23.94 24.02 4.61
CA TRP A 702 -22.96 24.74 5.42
C TRP A 702 -21.56 24.14 5.22
N PRO A 703 -20.49 24.96 5.09
CA PRO A 703 -20.42 26.44 5.08
C PRO A 703 -20.97 27.07 3.78
N PHE A 704 -20.98 28.41 3.66
CA PHE A 704 -21.49 29.16 2.47
C PHE A 704 -21.01 28.59 1.12
N LYS A 705 -19.76 28.11 1.06
CA LYS A 705 -19.20 27.45 -0.14
C LYS A 705 -20.01 26.22 -0.57
N ALA A 706 -20.51 25.42 0.37
CA ALA A 706 -21.35 24.26 0.08
C ALA A 706 -22.71 24.66 -0.51
N ALA A 707 -23.35 25.70 0.05
CA ALA A 707 -24.59 26.24 -0.49
C ALA A 707 -24.41 26.78 -1.92
N ALA A 708 -23.29 27.47 -2.20
CA ALA A 708 -22.97 27.96 -3.54
C ALA A 708 -22.75 26.81 -4.55
N ARG A 709 -22.08 25.73 -4.13
CA ARG A 709 -21.91 24.51 -4.94
C ARG A 709 -23.24 23.81 -5.22
N LEU A 710 -24.08 23.66 -4.20
CA LEU A 710 -25.44 23.09 -4.35
C LEU A 710 -26.27 23.91 -5.34
N GLN A 711 -26.21 25.24 -5.27
CA GLN A 711 -26.91 26.11 -6.22
C GLN A 711 -26.40 25.93 -7.65
N ALA A 712 -25.08 25.82 -7.84
CA ALA A 712 -24.48 25.59 -9.15
C ALA A 712 -24.85 24.20 -9.72
N ALA A 713 -24.82 23.15 -8.89
CA ALA A 713 -25.24 21.81 -9.26
C ALA A 713 -26.75 21.76 -9.58
N SER A 714 -27.57 22.46 -8.80
CA SER A 714 -29.03 22.55 -9.01
C SER A 714 -29.36 23.18 -10.36
N TYR A 715 -28.65 24.25 -10.72
CA TYR A 715 -28.75 24.89 -12.04
C TYR A 715 -28.31 23.95 -13.17
N THR A 716 -27.20 23.24 -12.97
CA THR A 716 -26.67 22.29 -13.96
C THR A 716 -27.65 21.14 -14.20
N LEU A 717 -28.19 20.52 -13.14
CA LEU A 717 -29.22 19.49 -13.24
C LEU A 717 -30.47 20.00 -13.94
N PHE A 718 -30.99 21.16 -13.51
CA PHE A 718 -32.17 21.79 -14.08
C PHE A 718 -32.03 21.94 -15.60
N ILE A 719 -30.89 22.47 -16.06
CA ILE A 719 -30.64 22.66 -17.48
C ILE A 719 -30.40 21.35 -18.21
N MET A 720 -29.67 20.39 -17.64
CA MET A 720 -29.42 19.12 -18.31
C MET A 720 -30.71 18.34 -18.59
N VAL A 721 -31.61 18.28 -17.61
CA VAL A 721 -32.83 17.47 -17.66
C VAL A 721 -33.99 18.21 -18.34
N PHE A 722 -34.19 19.49 -18.01
CA PHE A 722 -35.42 20.21 -18.37
C PHE A 722 -35.25 21.25 -19.49
N ASN A 723 -34.02 21.58 -19.90
CA ASN A 723 -33.81 22.56 -20.97
C ASN A 723 -34.42 22.15 -22.31
N GLY A 724 -34.82 23.14 -23.09
CA GLY A 724 -35.47 23.00 -24.40
C GLY A 724 -36.92 23.49 -24.40
N ARG A 725 -37.78 22.85 -25.21
CA ARG A 725 -39.16 23.29 -25.50
C ARG A 725 -40.14 23.24 -24.31
N LEU A 726 -39.75 22.64 -23.18
CA LEU A 726 -40.66 22.36 -22.07
C LEU A 726 -40.68 23.43 -20.97
N ILE A 727 -39.67 24.31 -20.94
CA ILE A 727 -39.47 25.31 -19.86
C ILE A 727 -39.33 26.75 -20.35
N ARG A 728 -39.61 27.00 -21.63
CA ARG A 728 -39.43 28.31 -22.25
C ARG A 728 -40.30 29.38 -21.58
N GLY A 729 -39.77 30.60 -21.49
CA GLY A 729 -40.44 31.74 -20.87
C GLY A 729 -40.31 31.83 -19.35
N LEU A 730 -39.81 30.80 -18.64
CA LEU A 730 -39.58 30.87 -17.19
C LEU A 730 -38.54 31.95 -16.81
N THR A 731 -37.55 32.18 -17.67
CA THR A 731 -36.49 33.18 -17.49
C THR A 731 -36.93 34.63 -17.64
N ARG A 732 -38.16 34.87 -18.11
CA ARG A 732 -38.71 36.24 -18.25
C ARG A 732 -39.02 36.87 -16.90
N THR A 733 -39.14 36.06 -15.85
CA THR A 733 -39.37 36.51 -14.47
C THR A 733 -38.30 35.91 -13.56
N ALA A 734 -37.53 36.77 -12.86
CA ALA A 734 -36.52 36.31 -11.91
C ALA A 734 -37.13 35.39 -10.85
N TYR A 735 -38.31 35.73 -10.33
CA TYR A 735 -39.05 34.92 -9.38
C TYR A 735 -39.42 33.54 -9.92
N GLY A 736 -39.95 33.45 -11.14
CA GLY A 736 -40.31 32.16 -11.74
C GLY A 736 -39.13 31.29 -12.13
N PHE A 737 -38.02 31.92 -12.52
CA PHE A 737 -36.76 31.21 -12.71
C PHE A 737 -36.22 30.63 -11.39
N SER A 738 -36.23 31.41 -10.31
CA SER A 738 -35.82 30.93 -8.99
C SER A 738 -36.67 29.76 -8.49
N LEU A 739 -38.00 29.83 -8.67
CA LEU A 739 -38.89 28.71 -8.32
C LEU A 739 -38.59 27.46 -9.14
N ALA A 740 -38.32 27.61 -10.44
CA ALA A 740 -37.91 26.49 -11.29
C ALA A 740 -36.59 25.87 -10.84
N LEU A 741 -35.60 26.68 -10.47
CA LEU A 741 -34.35 26.17 -9.92
C LEU A 741 -34.54 25.40 -8.62
N VAL A 742 -35.47 25.83 -7.75
CA VAL A 742 -35.76 25.10 -6.50
C VAL A 742 -36.51 23.80 -6.77
N PHE A 743 -37.64 23.83 -7.48
CA PHE A 743 -38.52 22.68 -7.65
C PHE A 743 -38.05 21.67 -8.71
N LEU A 744 -37.34 22.12 -9.75
CA LEU A 744 -36.87 21.28 -10.86
C LEU A 744 -35.34 21.11 -10.87
N GLY A 745 -34.62 21.84 -10.02
CA GLY A 745 -33.16 21.69 -9.84
C GLY A 745 -32.83 21.12 -8.46
N ALA A 746 -32.92 21.95 -7.42
CA ALA A 746 -32.45 21.62 -6.08
C ALA A 746 -33.18 20.43 -5.43
N LEU A 747 -34.51 20.40 -5.50
CA LEU A 747 -35.28 19.32 -4.90
C LEU A 747 -35.00 17.95 -5.57
N PRO A 748 -35.08 17.81 -6.91
CA PRO A 748 -34.67 16.57 -7.57
C PRO A 748 -33.22 16.18 -7.30
N LEU A 749 -32.31 17.17 -7.25
CA LEU A 749 -30.89 16.92 -6.98
C LEU A 749 -30.68 16.30 -5.60
N LEU A 750 -31.29 16.88 -4.55
CA LEU A 750 -31.18 16.40 -3.18
C LEU A 750 -31.83 15.02 -3.02
N VAL A 751 -33.03 14.82 -3.57
CA VAL A 751 -33.72 13.52 -3.51
C VAL A 751 -32.89 12.44 -4.20
N THR A 752 -32.32 12.75 -5.37
CA THR A 752 -31.45 11.83 -6.11
C THR A 752 -30.17 11.53 -5.33
N ALA A 753 -29.54 12.54 -4.76
CA ALA A 753 -28.34 12.37 -3.94
C ALA A 753 -28.60 11.45 -2.74
N VAL A 754 -29.73 11.64 -2.03
CA VAL A 754 -30.15 10.75 -0.92
C VAL A 754 -30.31 9.31 -1.40
N ILE A 755 -31.05 9.09 -2.50
CA ILE A 755 -31.26 7.73 -3.04
C ILE A 755 -29.94 7.07 -3.41
N ILE A 756 -29.05 7.79 -4.12
CA ILE A 756 -27.74 7.25 -4.52
C ILE A 756 -26.91 6.90 -3.28
N THR A 757 -26.90 7.76 -2.26
CA THR A 757 -26.17 7.50 -1.00
C THR A 757 -26.71 6.27 -0.27
N GLU A 758 -28.03 6.09 -0.19
CA GLU A 758 -28.62 4.91 0.45
C GLU A 758 -28.37 3.62 -0.34
N ILE A 759 -28.46 3.66 -1.67
CA ILE A 759 -28.11 2.50 -2.52
C ILE A 759 -26.63 2.15 -2.35
N ASN A 760 -25.75 3.16 -2.32
CA ASN A 760 -24.32 2.93 -2.14
C ASN A 760 -23.99 2.38 -0.75
N ARG A 761 -24.66 2.88 0.30
CA ARG A 761 -24.54 2.34 1.65
C ARG A 761 -24.99 0.88 1.70
N ALA A 762 -26.18 0.58 1.19
CA ALA A 762 -26.71 -0.78 1.15
C ALA A 762 -25.76 -1.74 0.41
N ARG A 763 -25.18 -1.30 -0.71
CA ARG A 763 -24.17 -2.05 -1.47
C ARG A 763 -22.94 -2.36 -0.62
N LEU A 764 -22.32 -1.34 -0.01
CA LEU A 764 -21.10 -1.48 0.77
C LEU A 764 -21.33 -2.34 2.02
N THR A 765 -22.50 -2.25 2.66
CA THR A 765 -22.85 -3.12 3.80
C THR A 765 -23.13 -4.57 3.40
N ALA A 766 -23.59 -4.82 2.17
CA ALA A 766 -23.96 -6.14 1.70
C ALA A 766 -22.83 -6.88 0.95
N GLY A 767 -21.69 -6.22 0.70
CA GLY A 767 -20.58 -6.80 -0.07
C GLY A 767 -20.92 -7.09 -1.54
N VAL A 768 -21.89 -6.39 -2.13
CA VAL A 768 -22.33 -6.64 -3.51
C VAL A 768 -21.50 -5.82 -4.50
N MET A 769 -20.97 -6.47 -5.54
CA MET A 769 -20.06 -5.84 -6.52
C MET A 769 -18.79 -5.26 -5.88
N GLU A 770 -18.21 -5.96 -4.90
CA GLU A 770 -16.96 -5.55 -4.22
C GLU A 770 -15.76 -5.37 -5.17
N SER A 771 -15.81 -5.91 -6.39
CA SER A 771 -14.77 -5.68 -7.38
C SER A 771 -14.86 -4.32 -8.07
N VAL A 772 -16.00 -3.63 -8.02
CA VAL A 772 -16.22 -2.37 -8.77
C VAL A 772 -15.84 -1.16 -7.92
N HIS A 773 -14.93 -0.31 -8.43
CA HIS A 773 -14.57 0.92 -7.72
C HIS A 773 -15.79 1.81 -7.40
N ASN A 774 -15.85 2.35 -6.18
CA ASN A 774 -17.00 3.08 -5.64
C ASN A 774 -17.39 4.30 -6.50
N GLN A 775 -16.42 5.06 -7.00
CA GLN A 775 -16.68 6.21 -7.85
C GLN A 775 -17.30 5.82 -9.20
N LEU A 776 -16.90 4.68 -9.78
CA LEU A 776 -17.48 4.18 -11.03
C LEU A 776 -18.94 3.79 -10.80
N PHE A 777 -19.23 3.07 -9.71
CA PHE A 777 -20.58 2.68 -9.34
C PHE A 777 -21.50 3.90 -9.13
N VAL A 778 -21.04 4.90 -8.37
CA VAL A 778 -21.77 6.16 -8.16
C VAL A 778 -22.00 6.92 -9.47
N THR A 779 -21.00 6.95 -10.35
CA THR A 779 -21.11 7.58 -11.67
C THR A 779 -22.21 6.91 -12.52
N LEU A 780 -22.27 5.57 -12.50
CA LEU A 780 -23.32 4.81 -13.19
C LEU A 780 -24.71 5.06 -12.59
N LEU A 781 -24.83 5.14 -11.27
CA LEU A 781 -26.09 5.49 -10.60
C LEU A 781 -26.56 6.90 -10.96
N TRP A 782 -25.66 7.87 -11.06
CA TRP A 782 -26.00 9.21 -11.55
C TRP A 782 -26.46 9.20 -13.01
N ALA A 783 -25.81 8.42 -13.87
CA ALA A 783 -26.23 8.26 -15.26
C ALA A 783 -27.65 7.67 -15.35
N PHE A 784 -27.93 6.62 -14.58
CA PHE A 784 -29.26 6.01 -14.49
C PHE A 784 -30.32 6.98 -13.93
N SER A 785 -29.96 7.75 -12.89
CA SER A 785 -30.85 8.73 -12.28
C SER A 785 -31.19 9.88 -13.24
N LEU A 786 -30.21 10.38 -13.99
CA LEU A 786 -30.43 11.40 -15.01
C LEU A 786 -31.30 10.88 -16.15
N LEU A 787 -31.10 9.64 -16.59
CA LEU A 787 -31.97 9.00 -17.57
C LEU A 787 -33.41 8.91 -17.06
N SER A 788 -33.59 8.49 -15.80
CA SER A 788 -34.90 8.38 -15.14
C SER A 788 -35.59 9.74 -15.03
N LEU A 789 -34.88 10.78 -14.57
CA LEU A 789 -35.39 12.15 -14.51
C LEU A 789 -35.74 12.68 -15.91
N TRP A 790 -34.94 12.33 -16.92
CA TRP A 790 -35.21 12.70 -18.30
C TRP A 790 -36.49 12.04 -18.84
N LEU A 791 -36.71 10.75 -18.54
CA LEU A 791 -37.94 10.03 -18.91
C LEU A 791 -39.18 10.60 -18.19
N LEU A 792 -39.04 10.97 -16.91
CA LEU A 792 -40.11 11.50 -16.08
C LEU A 792 -40.34 13.02 -16.22
N ARG A 793 -39.54 13.71 -17.03
CA ARG A 793 -39.49 15.19 -17.07
C ARG A 793 -40.85 15.85 -17.30
N ARG A 794 -41.72 15.27 -18.13
CA ARG A 794 -43.07 15.81 -18.40
C ARG A 794 -43.95 15.75 -17.16
N HIS A 795 -43.96 14.60 -16.48
CA HIS A 795 -44.73 14.41 -15.25
C HIS A 795 -44.23 15.31 -14.12
N LEU A 796 -42.92 15.48 -13.99
CA LEU A 796 -42.33 16.40 -13.01
C LEU A 796 -42.77 17.86 -13.27
N ILE A 797 -42.77 18.30 -14.53
CA ILE A 797 -43.25 19.65 -14.88
C ILE A 797 -44.75 19.79 -14.59
N ASP A 798 -45.56 18.75 -14.83
CA ASP A 798 -46.99 18.73 -14.48
C ASP A 798 -47.22 18.85 -12.99
N TRP A 799 -46.46 18.12 -12.18
CA TRP A 799 -46.51 18.21 -10.73
C TRP A 799 -46.13 19.61 -10.22
N VAL A 800 -45.03 20.19 -10.73
CA VAL A 800 -44.57 21.54 -10.38
C VAL A 800 -45.50 22.65 -10.90
N SER A 801 -46.33 22.37 -11.90
CA SER A 801 -47.28 23.36 -12.41
C SER A 801 -48.34 23.79 -11.40
N VAL A 802 -48.64 22.94 -10.41
CA VAL A 802 -49.60 23.23 -9.33
C VAL A 802 -49.07 24.32 -8.39
N PRO A 803 -47.87 24.19 -7.77
CA PRO A 803 -47.29 25.27 -6.97
C PRO A 803 -46.98 26.50 -7.82
N PHE A 804 -46.52 26.36 -9.08
CA PHE A 804 -46.28 27.50 -9.96
C PHE A 804 -47.55 28.34 -10.16
N ARG A 805 -48.70 27.69 -10.36
CA ARG A 805 -49.99 28.39 -10.53
C ARG A 805 -50.38 29.16 -9.27
N ARG A 806 -50.14 28.59 -8.08
CA ARG A 806 -50.39 29.27 -6.79
C ARG A 806 -49.48 30.48 -6.59
N LEU A 807 -48.26 30.42 -7.12
CA LEU A 807 -47.25 31.47 -7.03
C LEU A 807 -47.27 32.43 -8.23
N GLY A 808 -48.34 32.43 -9.02
CA GLY A 808 -48.54 33.42 -10.07
C GLY A 808 -47.86 33.11 -11.40
N ILE A 809 -47.40 31.88 -11.66
CA ILE A 809 -46.80 31.46 -12.94
C ILE A 809 -47.74 30.46 -13.63
N ARG A 810 -48.09 30.72 -14.89
CA ARG A 810 -49.05 29.92 -15.66
C ARG A 810 -48.46 29.46 -16.99
N ARG A 811 -48.98 28.35 -17.51
CA ARG A 811 -48.67 27.85 -18.86
C ARG A 811 -49.61 28.52 -19.86
N GLN A 812 -49.05 29.32 -20.76
CA GLN A 812 -49.77 29.88 -21.90
C GLN A 812 -49.80 28.83 -23.03
N LEU A 813 -51.01 28.38 -23.40
CA LEU A 813 -51.18 27.43 -24.50
C LEU A 813 -50.99 28.13 -25.85
N LEU A 814 -50.34 27.43 -26.77
CA LEU A 814 -50.12 27.89 -28.14
C LEU A 814 -51.07 27.18 -29.11
N LEU A 815 -51.64 27.93 -30.06
CA LEU A 815 -52.47 27.36 -31.12
C LEU A 815 -51.67 26.32 -31.92
N PRO A 816 -52.31 25.21 -32.35
CA PRO A 816 -51.68 24.18 -33.16
C PRO A 816 -51.49 24.66 -34.61
N GLN A 817 -50.68 25.70 -34.80
CA GLN A 817 -50.14 26.10 -36.09
C GLN A 817 -48.82 25.35 -36.33
N ARG A 818 -48.66 24.77 -37.54
CA ARG A 818 -47.64 23.75 -37.85
C ARG A 818 -46.17 24.17 -37.62
N GLY A 819 -45.87 25.47 -37.49
CA GLY A 819 -44.51 26.00 -37.26
C GLY A 819 -44.22 26.37 -35.79
N LEU A 820 -45.12 27.06 -35.11
CA LEU A 820 -44.85 27.67 -33.80
C LEU A 820 -44.66 26.65 -32.67
N GLN A 821 -45.49 25.60 -32.64
CA GLN A 821 -45.34 24.50 -31.67
C GLN A 821 -44.08 23.67 -31.91
N ARG A 822 -43.59 23.62 -33.17
CA ARG A 822 -42.32 22.98 -33.50
C ARG A 822 -41.15 23.79 -32.94
N ILE A 823 -41.20 25.10 -33.02
CA ILE A 823 -40.11 25.95 -32.55
C ILE A 823 -40.13 26.05 -31.01
N ILE A 824 -41.27 26.41 -30.41
CA ILE A 824 -41.41 26.75 -28.98
C ILE A 824 -41.82 25.57 -28.11
N GLY A 825 -42.76 24.75 -28.57
CA GLY A 825 -43.44 23.71 -27.79
C GLY A 825 -44.96 23.93 -27.73
N SER A 826 -45.69 23.06 -27.04
CA SER A 826 -47.15 23.17 -26.88
C SER A 826 -47.61 24.34 -25.98
N TYR A 827 -46.70 24.86 -25.16
CA TYR A 827 -46.95 25.98 -24.25
C TYR A 827 -45.63 26.71 -23.93
N TYR A 828 -45.73 27.88 -23.33
CA TYR A 828 -44.62 28.57 -22.66
C TYR A 828 -45.09 29.14 -21.31
N PHE A 829 -44.16 29.44 -20.40
CA PHE A 829 -44.50 29.98 -19.09
C PHE A 829 -44.58 31.51 -19.09
N VAL A 830 -45.59 32.04 -18.40
CA VAL A 830 -45.84 33.48 -18.25
C VAL A 830 -46.25 33.81 -16.81
N HIS A 831 -46.03 35.07 -16.42
CA HIS A 831 -46.61 35.60 -15.20
C HIS A 831 -48.14 35.69 -15.33
N SER A 832 -48.87 35.56 -14.22
CA SER A 832 -50.34 35.55 -14.24
C SER A 832 -50.94 36.87 -14.73
N SER A 833 -50.22 37.98 -14.62
CA SER A 833 -50.62 39.26 -15.20
C SER A 833 -50.50 39.32 -16.73
N GLU A 834 -49.69 38.45 -17.33
CA GLU A 834 -49.49 38.34 -18.78
C GLU A 834 -50.25 37.13 -19.36
N PHE A 835 -51.05 36.41 -18.55
CA PHE A 835 -51.75 35.20 -18.95
C PHE A 835 -53.05 35.49 -19.70
N ILE A 836 -53.25 34.80 -20.81
CA ILE A 836 -54.45 34.87 -21.64
C ILE A 836 -55.18 33.53 -21.55
N SER A 837 -56.48 33.55 -21.26
CA SER A 837 -57.32 32.37 -21.01
C SER A 837 -57.46 31.42 -22.21
N HIS A 838 -57.22 31.91 -23.43
CA HIS A 838 -57.34 31.14 -24.66
C HIS A 838 -55.97 30.91 -25.32
N ALA A 839 -55.88 29.88 -26.17
CA ALA A 839 -54.65 29.59 -26.90
C ALA A 839 -54.29 30.74 -27.86
N ILE A 840 -53.01 31.14 -27.88
CA ILE A 840 -52.55 32.27 -28.68
C ILE A 840 -51.71 31.82 -29.88
N GLY A 841 -51.75 32.59 -30.97
CA GLY A 841 -51.00 32.34 -32.21
C GLY A 841 -49.65 33.07 -32.29
N PHE A 842 -49.25 33.83 -31.27
CA PHE A 842 -48.00 34.60 -31.27
C PHE A 842 -47.21 34.36 -29.98
N VAL A 843 -45.90 34.58 -30.03
CA VAL A 843 -44.97 34.39 -28.90
C VAL A 843 -44.10 35.64 -28.75
N PRO A 844 -43.82 36.10 -27.50
CA PRO A 844 -42.92 37.23 -27.28
C PRO A 844 -41.51 36.96 -27.81
N LEU A 845 -40.88 37.96 -28.44
CA LEU A 845 -39.53 37.84 -29.00
C LEU A 845 -38.48 37.30 -28.00
N SER A 846 -38.62 37.65 -26.72
CA SER A 846 -37.74 37.14 -25.65
C SER A 846 -37.79 35.62 -25.48
N VAL A 847 -38.94 34.98 -25.73
CA VAL A 847 -39.11 33.51 -25.69
C VAL A 847 -38.58 32.88 -26.99
N CYS A 848 -38.73 33.57 -28.12
CA CYS A 848 -38.18 33.11 -29.40
C CYS A 848 -36.64 33.05 -29.36
N PHE A 849 -35.99 34.01 -28.70
CA PHE A 849 -34.53 34.01 -28.51
C PHE A 849 -34.00 32.83 -27.70
N GLU A 850 -34.82 32.17 -26.89
CA GLU A 850 -34.44 30.96 -26.15
C GLU A 850 -34.37 29.71 -27.05
N SER A 851 -34.75 29.82 -28.33
CA SER A 851 -34.72 28.71 -29.30
C SER A 851 -33.42 28.64 -30.10
N ARG A 852 -32.83 27.45 -30.21
CA ARG A 852 -31.74 27.15 -31.16
C ARG A 852 -32.16 27.36 -32.62
N GLU A 853 -33.43 27.12 -32.93
CA GLU A 853 -33.98 27.28 -34.29
C GLU A 853 -34.12 28.75 -34.71
N PHE A 854 -33.88 29.70 -33.79
CA PHE A 854 -34.02 31.13 -34.02
C PHE A 854 -32.63 31.80 -34.03
N GLU A 855 -32.20 32.31 -35.20
CA GLU A 855 -30.94 33.05 -35.31
C GLU A 855 -31.18 34.56 -35.35
N PHE A 856 -30.37 35.30 -34.59
CA PHE A 856 -30.42 36.77 -34.56
C PHE A 856 -30.27 37.40 -35.95
N HIS A 857 -29.63 36.70 -36.90
CA HIS A 857 -29.44 37.15 -38.27
C HIS A 857 -30.75 37.24 -39.07
N TYR A 858 -31.73 36.35 -38.84
CA TYR A 858 -32.95 36.26 -39.66
C TYR A 858 -34.02 37.31 -39.30
N ILE A 859 -34.09 37.74 -38.04
CA ILE A 859 -34.91 38.89 -37.61
C ILE A 859 -34.48 40.16 -38.35
N ILE A 860 -33.17 40.27 -38.65
CA ILE A 860 -32.57 41.42 -39.30
C ILE A 860 -32.95 41.48 -40.79
N LEU A 861 -32.98 40.34 -41.47
CA LEU A 861 -33.40 40.21 -42.87
C LEU A 861 -34.90 40.46 -43.05
N GLY A 862 -35.75 39.79 -42.25
CA GLY A 862 -37.20 39.91 -42.36
C GLY A 862 -37.74 41.31 -42.05
N THR A 863 -37.12 42.05 -41.12
CA THR A 863 -37.48 43.46 -40.86
C THR A 863 -36.94 44.44 -41.90
N ARG A 864 -35.86 44.08 -42.62
CA ARG A 864 -35.34 44.89 -43.74
C ARG A 864 -36.24 44.74 -44.96
N GLU A 865 -36.64 43.51 -45.29
CA GLU A 865 -37.55 43.22 -46.41
C GLU A 865 -38.99 43.70 -46.15
N TYR A 866 -39.49 43.60 -44.92
CA TYR A 866 -40.82 44.13 -44.58
C TYR A 866 -40.88 45.66 -44.67
N ASN A 867 -39.82 46.37 -44.26
CA ASN A 867 -39.75 47.83 -44.40
C ASN A 867 -39.51 48.24 -45.87
N ASP A 868 -38.66 47.52 -46.63
CA ASP A 868 -38.50 47.73 -48.07
C ASP A 868 -39.81 47.44 -48.82
N PHE A 869 -40.61 46.47 -48.38
CA PHE A 869 -41.93 46.14 -48.94
C PHE A 869 -42.97 47.23 -48.63
N LYS A 870 -42.95 47.77 -47.41
CA LYS A 870 -43.84 48.86 -46.98
C LYS A 870 -43.51 50.18 -47.68
N ASP A 871 -42.23 50.47 -47.89
CA ASP A 871 -41.76 51.65 -48.65
C ASP A 871 -41.98 51.47 -50.17
N ARG A 872 -42.07 50.23 -50.66
CA ARG A 872 -42.38 49.91 -52.07
C ARG A 872 -43.85 49.56 -52.31
N ALA A 873 -44.77 49.80 -51.36
CA ALA A 873 -46.20 49.53 -51.50
C ALA A 873 -46.94 50.40 -52.57
N GLY A 874 -46.21 51.01 -53.51
CA GLY A 874 -46.71 51.54 -54.78
C GLY A 874 -46.29 50.75 -56.03
N ARG A 875 -45.37 49.76 -55.98
CA ARG A 875 -44.99 48.91 -57.14
C ARG A 875 -44.54 47.51 -56.70
N LYS A 876 -45.16 46.47 -57.28
CA LYS A 876 -44.74 45.06 -57.13
C LYS A 876 -43.28 44.87 -57.61
N PRO A 877 -42.39 44.25 -56.82
CA PRO A 877 -41.15 43.70 -57.33
C PRO A 877 -41.18 42.16 -57.36
N SER A 878 -40.54 41.59 -58.36
CA SER A 878 -40.25 40.16 -58.51
C SER A 878 -39.13 39.73 -57.53
N LEU A 879 -39.46 38.86 -56.58
CA LEU A 879 -38.50 38.11 -55.75
C LEU A 879 -37.81 37.06 -56.64
N GLN A 880 -36.58 37.33 -57.06
CA GLN A 880 -35.77 36.36 -57.83
C GLN A 880 -34.32 36.24 -57.35
N LYS A 881 -34.00 36.69 -56.14
CA LYS A 881 -32.65 36.55 -55.56
C LYS A 881 -32.67 36.19 -54.07
N MET A 882 -33.24 35.04 -53.74
CA MET A 882 -32.83 34.24 -52.58
C MET A 882 -32.74 32.77 -53.02
N ASN A 883 -31.55 32.34 -53.42
CA ASN A 883 -31.29 30.94 -53.76
C ASN A 883 -31.22 30.08 -52.49
N THR A 884 -32.37 29.78 -51.89
CA THR A 884 -32.73 28.46 -51.32
C THR A 884 -34.15 28.51 -50.72
N PRO A 885 -35.09 27.66 -51.17
CA PRO A 885 -36.50 27.67 -50.73
C PRO A 885 -36.72 27.29 -49.25
N VAL A 886 -35.67 26.83 -48.55
CA VAL A 886 -35.70 26.52 -47.11
C VAL A 886 -35.57 27.79 -46.26
N THR A 887 -34.85 28.80 -46.74
CA THR A 887 -34.55 30.03 -45.99
C THR A 887 -35.73 31.00 -46.01
N GLU A 888 -36.46 31.13 -47.14
CA GLU A 888 -37.69 31.92 -47.24
C GLU A 888 -38.80 31.40 -46.32
N ARG A 889 -39.05 30.08 -46.29
CA ARG A 889 -40.06 29.48 -45.38
C ARG A 889 -39.73 29.64 -43.90
N LEU A 890 -38.45 29.59 -43.53
CA LEU A 890 -38.00 29.86 -42.17
C LEU A 890 -38.10 31.36 -41.82
N LEU A 891 -37.85 32.26 -42.77
CA LEU A 891 -37.98 33.71 -42.58
C LEU A 891 -39.44 34.14 -42.38
N GLU A 892 -40.36 33.64 -43.22
CA GLU A 892 -41.81 33.86 -43.08
C GLU A 892 -42.33 33.30 -41.75
N GLN A 893 -41.93 32.07 -41.38
CA GLN A 893 -42.32 31.46 -40.10
C GLN A 893 -41.72 32.17 -38.87
N GLN A 894 -40.56 32.82 -38.97
CA GLN A 894 -39.96 33.51 -37.83
C GLN A 894 -40.51 34.92 -37.62
N THR A 895 -41.02 35.56 -38.67
CA THR A 895 -41.54 36.93 -38.64
C THR A 895 -43.05 37.02 -38.39
N GLU A 896 -43.84 36.02 -38.81
CA GLU A 896 -45.30 35.99 -38.56
C GLU A 896 -45.67 35.74 -37.09
N TYR A 897 -44.92 34.90 -36.37
CA TYR A 897 -45.36 34.37 -35.07
C TYR A 897 -44.60 34.94 -33.85
N CYS A 898 -43.46 35.60 -34.05
CA CYS A 898 -42.69 36.24 -32.96
C CYS A 898 -42.95 37.75 -32.95
N VAL A 899 -43.82 38.22 -32.05
CA VAL A 899 -44.29 39.61 -32.05
C VAL A 899 -43.42 40.49 -31.15
N VAL A 900 -43.09 41.66 -31.69
CA VAL A 900 -42.41 42.77 -31.03
C VAL A 900 -43.49 43.62 -30.34
N PHE A 901 -43.49 43.66 -28.99
CA PHE A 901 -44.39 44.52 -28.22
C PHE A 901 -43.84 45.95 -28.08
#